data_AF-A0A2Z6S6Z0-F1
#
_entry.id   AF-A0A2Z6S6Z0-F1
#
_cell.length_a   1.000
_cell.length_b   1.000
_cell.length_c   1.000
_cell.angle_alpha   90.00
_cell.angle_beta   90.00
_cell.angle_gamma   90.00
#
_symmetry.space_group_name_H-M   'P 1'
#
loop_
_entity.id
_entity.type
_entity.pdbx_description
1 polymer ?
#
loop_
_entity_poly.entity_id
_entity_poly.type
_entity_poly.pdbx_seq_one_letter_code
_entity_poly.pdbx_strand_id
1 'polypeptide(L)'
;MLNRDILYLVLEELQDDKKALCSSLSVNKTWCEIIIRILWRNPWKYTTSGYKIFSLFIVIVSHLTEKSRNNLKIQGVDLPSVSSQKPLFNYISLCRHLNLNGIDKILNTVKYHYSSSALTILKNEIYNLFINENTKFTHLYLPQRFDYQIHFISGAKQCFSEMEFLSCYTLANDNILAGLADICNSIKKLELFIEPRRNNDGISKLINSSKKLIEVRLLTDPLLDIPDLEESYNEILENSLMKHAHTLQYFKSTELPTTKILSSLVNLKRLELSVNFLDVKLNNLGNISLPNLRILKSENFQIKVLRNLIVNTNGSLIKISIDDAANNEVENNKNIIQAIYQNCPNLMYLKLLIKNENILELEKLLTNCQYLSGFYFLNESACDFDKLFGVLTLSSSKSLFKFKFNNIRPYEPFNLDSLKLFFDNWKGRHPMLLQLDSHGNGYLTNLILKYKSDGVIKKFDDVYKNYIFEDFECNISIIKNEIFNLLINENTKFTHLYLPQRFDYQIYRIPGAKQCFSDIVFLSCYTRINDKILIGLAEVCQSIKELELFIETEKNNYGVIKLINASKTLIDVRLITNYVIGYDFFINYSNIDVRFHTILENSLMKYHANTIQYFKMTTPPTTEILSSLVNLKELELSVNNQNIKLNNLENIFLPSLQILKSNVVRVQVLRNLFANTNGSLIKISINDIPHSEIDNKSIVQAIYQYCPNLKYLKLMFRNESILELEQLLINCQYLNGLYFFAIETFDWDELFRMLTISSPTNLIKFKFNDVLSHEKIMPESIKLFLDNWRGRNPILLQFDPYGCADLIDLIEEYKKEEIIRKFDNLHGNFHFGDFEW
;
A
#
# COMPACT_ATOMS: atom_id res chain seq x y z
N MET A 1 6.52 27.90 3.80
CA MET A 1 7.15 26.59 4.12
C MET A 1 6.79 26.24 5.55
N LEU A 2 6.28 25.02 5.79
CA LEU A 2 6.06 24.50 7.15
C LEU A 2 7.40 24.40 7.89
N ASN A 3 7.38 24.67 9.20
CA ASN A 3 8.53 24.42 10.07
C ASN A 3 8.88 22.90 10.04
N ARG A 4 10.19 22.59 10.07
CA ARG A 4 10.71 21.20 10.01
C ARG A 4 10.11 20.29 11.08
N ASP A 5 9.88 20.81 12.28
CA ASP A 5 9.36 20.04 13.41
C ASP A 5 7.89 19.71 13.24
N ILE A 6 7.11 20.67 12.72
CA ILE A 6 5.70 20.44 12.36
C ILE A 6 5.61 19.40 11.24
N LEU A 7 6.49 19.50 10.24
CA LEU A 7 6.54 18.53 9.15
C LEU A 7 6.92 17.12 9.64
N TYR A 8 7.83 17.01 10.60
CA TYR A 8 8.16 15.74 11.24
C TYR A 8 6.93 15.11 11.89
N LEU A 9 6.19 15.87 12.71
CA LEU A 9 4.99 15.38 13.38
C LEU A 9 3.93 14.91 12.38
N VAL A 10 3.68 15.68 11.31
CA VAL A 10 2.71 15.30 10.27
C VAL A 10 3.11 13.99 9.57
N LEU A 11 4.39 13.85 9.21
CA LEU A 11 4.88 12.64 8.54
C LEU A 11 4.95 11.43 9.46
N GLU A 12 5.18 11.66 10.76
CA GLU A 12 5.20 10.60 11.77
C GLU A 12 3.84 9.92 11.93
N GLU A 13 2.74 10.67 11.79
CA GLU A 13 1.38 10.09 11.76
C GLU A 13 1.17 9.13 10.57
N LEU A 14 1.96 9.26 9.51
CA LEU A 14 1.93 8.36 8.34
C LEU A 14 2.87 7.15 8.48
N GLN A 15 3.47 6.92 9.65
CA GLN A 15 4.42 5.81 9.85
C GLN A 15 3.86 4.41 9.57
N ASP A 16 2.53 4.22 9.58
CA ASP A 16 1.90 2.96 9.23
C ASP A 16 1.51 2.88 7.74
N ASP A 17 1.40 4.02 7.05
CA ASP A 17 1.18 4.11 5.61
C ASP A 17 2.52 4.25 4.85
N LYS A 18 3.21 3.11 4.71
CA LYS A 18 4.47 3.04 3.95
C LYS A 18 4.32 3.60 2.53
N LYS A 19 3.17 3.39 1.88
CA LYS A 19 2.98 3.80 0.48
C LYS A 19 3.00 5.32 0.37
N ALA A 20 2.27 6.00 1.26
CA ALA A 20 2.26 7.46 1.34
C ALA A 20 3.66 8.03 1.68
N LEU A 21 4.38 7.41 2.61
CA LEU A 21 5.75 7.83 2.94
C LEU A 21 6.71 7.66 1.75
N CYS A 22 6.67 6.52 1.06
CA CYS A 22 7.54 6.27 -0.09
C CYS A 22 7.27 7.23 -1.25
N SER A 23 6.00 7.53 -1.58
CA SER A 23 5.67 8.51 -2.62
C SER A 23 6.13 9.92 -2.27
N SER A 24 6.29 10.21 -0.98
CA SER A 24 6.66 11.53 -0.47
C SER A 24 8.17 11.77 -0.43
N LEU A 25 9.00 10.75 -0.70
CA LEU A 25 10.47 10.86 -0.72
C LEU A 25 11.00 11.78 -1.83
N SER A 26 10.29 11.87 -2.96
CA SER A 26 10.69 12.67 -4.13
C SER A 26 10.29 14.14 -4.05
N VAL A 27 9.58 14.56 -3.00
CA VAL A 27 9.04 15.92 -2.87
C VAL A 27 10.16 16.96 -2.79
N ASN A 28 11.09 16.79 -1.84
CA ASN A 28 12.33 17.57 -1.73
C ASN A 28 13.27 16.94 -0.70
N LYS A 29 14.47 17.51 -0.56
CA LYS A 29 15.51 17.04 0.36
C LYS A 29 15.05 16.99 1.83
N THR A 30 14.33 17.99 2.32
CA THR A 30 13.86 18.04 3.72
C THR A 30 12.88 16.93 4.02
N TRP A 31 11.93 16.69 3.12
CA TRP A 31 10.98 15.58 3.21
C TRP A 31 11.70 14.24 3.16
N CYS A 32 12.61 14.06 2.21
CA CYS A 32 13.41 12.84 2.11
C CYS A 32 14.17 12.55 3.43
N GLU A 33 14.88 13.53 3.99
CA GLU A 33 15.59 13.39 5.26
C GLU A 33 14.68 12.97 6.43
N ILE A 34 13.49 13.58 6.55
CA ILE A 34 12.54 13.28 7.63
C ILE A 34 11.94 11.88 7.44
N ILE A 35 11.48 11.57 6.23
CA ILE A 35 10.85 10.28 5.93
C ILE A 35 11.84 9.14 6.10
N ILE A 36 13.08 9.30 5.64
CA ILE A 36 14.12 8.28 5.84
C ILE A 36 14.36 8.04 7.33
N ARG A 37 14.38 9.07 8.17
CA ARG A 37 14.45 8.91 9.63
C ARG A 37 13.26 8.13 10.19
N ILE A 38 12.04 8.39 9.72
CA ILE A 38 10.83 7.68 10.17
C ILE A 38 10.86 6.21 9.73
N LEU A 39 11.17 5.94 8.47
CA LEU A 39 11.21 4.59 7.90
C LEU A 39 12.33 3.74 8.52
N TRP A 40 13.53 4.31 8.67
CA TRP A 40 14.68 3.62 9.24
C TRP A 40 14.73 3.61 10.75
N ARG A 41 13.79 4.27 11.44
CA ARG A 41 13.63 4.11 12.89
C ARG A 41 13.43 2.65 13.27
N ASN A 42 12.62 1.92 12.49
CA ASN A 42 12.37 0.49 12.63
C ASN A 42 12.38 -0.20 11.25
N PRO A 43 13.55 -0.53 10.69
CA PRO A 43 13.65 -1.08 9.33
C PRO A 43 13.01 -2.47 9.20
N TRP A 44 12.86 -3.20 10.30
CA TRP A 44 12.35 -4.56 10.37
C TRP A 44 10.83 -4.64 10.18
N LYS A 45 10.11 -3.53 10.40
CA LYS A 45 8.64 -3.48 10.34
C LYS A 45 8.09 -3.81 8.96
N TYR A 46 8.83 -3.48 7.90
CA TYR A 46 8.35 -3.59 6.52
C TYR A 46 8.98 -4.74 5.72
N THR A 47 9.76 -5.60 6.37
CA THR A 47 10.47 -6.73 5.75
C THR A 47 9.75 -8.04 6.02
N THR A 48 8.81 -8.39 5.15
CA THR A 48 7.99 -9.62 5.26
C THR A 48 8.28 -10.66 4.17
N SER A 49 9.02 -10.31 3.11
CA SER A 49 9.33 -11.22 1.98
C SER A 49 10.84 -11.35 1.75
N GLY A 50 11.27 -12.49 1.20
CA GLY A 50 12.69 -12.83 1.01
C GLY A 50 13.50 -11.79 0.23
N TYR A 51 12.96 -11.26 -0.88
CA TYR A 51 13.65 -10.21 -1.67
C TYR A 51 13.84 -8.89 -0.89
N LYS A 52 12.87 -8.52 -0.03
CA LYS A 52 12.97 -7.32 0.81
C LYS A 52 14.02 -7.51 1.90
N ILE A 53 14.09 -8.70 2.49
CA ILE A 53 15.10 -9.06 3.48
C ILE A 53 16.51 -9.01 2.86
N PHE A 54 16.67 -9.53 1.64
CA PHE A 54 17.93 -9.46 0.91
C PHE A 54 18.33 -8.02 0.55
N SER A 55 17.37 -7.17 0.17
CA SER A 55 17.63 -5.74 -0.08
C SER A 55 18.10 -5.04 1.20
N LEU A 56 17.48 -5.34 2.35
CA LEU A 56 17.92 -4.81 3.65
C LEU A 56 19.32 -5.29 4.00
N PHE A 57 19.64 -6.56 3.73
CA PHE A 57 20.98 -7.10 3.91
C PHE A 57 22.02 -6.30 3.13
N ILE A 58 21.80 -6.06 1.83
CA ILE A 58 22.71 -5.25 0.98
C ILE A 58 22.96 -3.88 1.60
N VAL A 59 21.90 -3.19 2.04
CA VAL A 59 22.05 -1.87 2.67
C VAL A 59 22.85 -1.97 3.96
N ILE A 60 22.60 -2.96 4.83
CA ILE A 60 23.35 -3.12 6.08
C ILE A 60 24.84 -3.37 5.80
N VAL A 61 25.18 -4.31 4.91
CA VAL A 61 26.58 -4.64 4.65
C VAL A 61 27.34 -3.54 3.90
N SER A 62 26.62 -2.66 3.18
CA SER A 62 27.23 -1.47 2.56
C SER A 62 27.77 -0.45 3.57
N HIS A 63 27.34 -0.54 4.83
CA HIS A 63 27.86 0.29 5.93
C HIS A 63 29.09 -0.32 6.63
N LEU A 64 29.52 -1.52 6.27
CA LEU A 64 30.73 -2.12 6.84
C LEU A 64 31.96 -1.27 6.51
N THR A 65 32.93 -1.26 7.41
CA THR A 65 34.22 -0.60 7.15
C THR A 65 35.02 -1.37 6.10
N GLU A 66 35.96 -0.72 5.44
CA GLU A 66 36.86 -1.38 4.49
C GLU A 66 37.65 -2.51 5.18
N LYS A 67 38.11 -2.28 6.41
CA LYS A 67 38.75 -3.29 7.26
C LYS A 67 37.85 -4.50 7.48
N SER A 68 36.59 -4.29 7.85
CA SER A 68 35.60 -5.37 8.04
C SER A 68 35.37 -6.16 6.75
N ARG A 69 35.22 -5.48 5.60
CA ARG A 69 35.06 -6.14 4.29
C ARG A 69 36.28 -6.98 3.91
N ASN A 70 37.48 -6.46 4.13
CA ASN A 70 38.72 -7.19 3.84
C ASN A 70 38.87 -8.42 4.75
N ASN A 71 38.54 -8.29 6.03
CA ASN A 71 38.52 -9.41 6.97
C ASN A 71 37.52 -10.49 6.54
N LEU A 72 36.30 -10.09 6.16
CA LEU A 72 35.28 -11.02 5.65
C LEU A 72 35.76 -11.77 4.40
N LYS A 73 36.39 -11.05 3.47
CA LYS A 73 36.95 -11.65 2.25
C LYS A 73 38.06 -12.68 2.54
N ILE A 74 38.97 -12.38 3.46
CA ILE A 74 40.03 -13.33 3.89
C ILE A 74 39.42 -14.61 4.47
N GLN A 75 38.26 -14.50 5.12
CA GLN A 75 37.53 -15.61 5.73
C GLN A 75 36.55 -16.30 4.77
N GLY A 76 36.61 -16.00 3.46
CA GLY A 76 35.80 -16.63 2.43
C GLY A 76 34.36 -16.11 2.32
N VAL A 77 34.10 -14.87 2.77
CA VAL A 77 32.79 -14.21 2.66
C VAL A 77 32.84 -13.14 1.57
N ASP A 78 32.36 -13.47 0.38
CA ASP A 78 32.23 -12.53 -0.73
C ASP A 78 30.88 -11.80 -0.69
N LEU A 79 30.92 -10.52 -0.31
CA LEU A 79 29.73 -9.66 -0.26
C LEU A 79 29.29 -9.22 -1.67
N PRO A 80 27.99 -8.94 -1.90
CA PRO A 80 27.50 -8.47 -3.20
C PRO A 80 28.23 -7.21 -3.68
N SER A 81 28.54 -7.12 -4.98
CA SER A 81 29.32 -6.03 -5.59
C SER A 81 28.75 -4.63 -5.31
N VAL A 82 27.42 -4.51 -5.19
CA VAL A 82 26.68 -3.28 -4.87
C VAL A 82 27.02 -2.73 -3.47
N SER A 83 27.53 -3.55 -2.56
CA SER A 83 27.92 -3.14 -1.20
C SER A 83 29.14 -2.21 -1.13
N SER A 84 29.83 -1.98 -2.26
CA SER A 84 30.97 -1.07 -2.36
C SER A 84 30.59 0.41 -2.47
N GLN A 85 29.33 0.72 -2.80
CA GLN A 85 28.85 2.10 -2.90
C GLN A 85 28.47 2.66 -1.53
N LYS A 86 29.00 3.82 -1.17
CA LYS A 86 28.70 4.48 0.11
C LYS A 86 27.25 4.99 0.12
N PRO A 87 26.40 4.55 1.06
CA PRO A 87 25.02 5.02 1.13
C PRO A 87 24.92 6.53 1.41
N LEU A 88 23.89 7.17 0.87
CA LEU A 88 23.62 8.61 1.03
C LEU A 88 23.38 9.01 2.49
N PHE A 89 22.74 8.14 3.26
CA PHE A 89 22.43 8.34 4.67
C PHE A 89 23.17 7.31 5.52
N ASN A 90 23.56 7.67 6.74
CA ASN A 90 24.01 6.70 7.73
C ASN A 90 22.80 5.96 8.33
N TYR A 91 22.27 4.99 7.58
CA TYR A 91 21.05 4.28 7.97
C TYR A 91 21.17 3.55 9.31
N ILE A 92 22.36 3.03 9.63
CA ILE A 92 22.64 2.38 10.91
C ILE A 92 22.39 3.33 12.09
N SER A 93 22.85 4.58 11.99
CA SER A 93 22.64 5.60 13.04
C SER A 93 21.18 6.02 13.23
N LEU A 94 20.33 5.82 12.21
CA LEU A 94 18.91 6.17 12.25
C LEU A 94 18.06 5.07 12.91
N CYS A 95 18.60 3.85 13.01
CA CYS A 95 17.93 2.71 13.60
C CYS A 95 17.78 2.90 15.11
N ARG A 96 16.53 2.94 15.59
CA ARG A 96 16.20 2.99 17.03
C ARG A 96 15.69 1.66 17.57
N HIS A 97 15.31 0.74 16.69
CA HIS A 97 14.85 -0.60 17.05
C HIS A 97 15.89 -1.61 16.63
N LEU A 98 16.67 -2.16 17.55
CA LEU A 98 17.60 -3.25 17.28
C LEU A 98 16.85 -4.59 17.36
N ASN A 99 16.56 -5.20 16.21
CA ASN A 99 15.85 -6.49 16.16
C ASN A 99 16.81 -7.60 15.72
N LEU A 100 17.30 -8.36 16.69
CA LEU A 100 18.25 -9.44 16.44
C LEU A 100 17.59 -10.65 15.77
N ASN A 101 16.28 -10.88 15.97
CA ASN A 101 15.51 -11.84 15.17
C ASN A 101 15.49 -11.44 13.68
N GLY A 102 15.45 -10.14 13.39
CA GLY A 102 15.57 -9.61 12.02
C GLY A 102 16.93 -9.92 11.39
N ILE A 103 18.00 -9.81 12.17
CA ILE A 103 19.36 -10.17 11.73
C ILE A 103 19.45 -11.67 11.48
N ASP A 104 18.91 -12.52 12.36
CA ASP A 104 18.90 -13.97 12.13
C ASP A 104 18.09 -14.35 10.87
N LYS A 105 16.98 -13.67 10.59
CA LYS A 105 16.24 -13.85 9.32
C LYS A 105 17.06 -13.46 8.09
N ILE A 106 17.84 -12.38 8.17
CA ILE A 106 18.78 -11.97 7.11
C ILE A 106 19.82 -13.07 6.87
N LEU A 107 20.47 -13.54 7.93
CA LEU A 107 21.50 -14.57 7.83
C LEU A 107 20.93 -15.88 7.29
N ASN A 108 19.72 -16.26 7.71
CA ASN A 108 19.00 -17.41 7.17
C ASN A 108 18.68 -17.30 5.67
N THR A 109 18.51 -16.08 5.15
CA THR A 109 18.26 -15.85 3.71
C THR A 109 19.51 -16.07 2.88
N VAL A 110 20.69 -15.75 3.43
CA VAL A 110 21.97 -15.88 2.73
C VAL A 110 22.74 -17.15 3.09
N LYS A 111 22.18 -18.02 3.94
CA LYS A 111 22.88 -19.18 4.50
C LYS A 111 23.37 -20.19 3.46
N TYR A 112 22.72 -20.25 2.30
CA TYR A 112 23.09 -21.16 1.21
C TYR A 112 24.29 -20.65 0.38
N HIS A 113 24.71 -19.40 0.58
CA HIS A 113 25.86 -18.80 -0.12
C HIS A 113 27.15 -18.88 0.68
N TYR A 114 27.08 -19.22 1.98
CA TYR A 114 28.21 -19.15 2.90
C TYR A 114 28.28 -20.40 3.78
N SER A 115 29.49 -20.78 4.21
CA SER A 115 29.67 -21.82 5.21
C SER A 115 29.18 -21.38 6.60
N SER A 116 28.95 -22.33 7.50
CA SER A 116 28.52 -22.03 8.88
C SER A 116 29.51 -21.16 9.65
N SER A 117 30.82 -21.32 9.42
CA SER A 117 31.86 -20.47 10.03
C SER A 117 31.82 -19.05 9.47
N ALA A 118 31.69 -18.91 8.15
CA ALA A 118 31.52 -17.63 7.47
C ALA A 118 30.30 -16.85 7.98
N LEU A 119 29.16 -17.53 8.17
CA LEU A 119 27.94 -16.91 8.71
C LEU A 119 28.13 -16.40 10.14
N THR A 120 28.88 -17.13 10.97
CA THR A 120 29.21 -16.70 12.34
C THR A 120 30.05 -15.41 12.32
N ILE A 121 31.04 -15.32 11.43
CA ILE A 121 31.89 -14.13 11.30
C ILE A 121 31.06 -12.94 10.78
N LEU A 122 30.23 -13.16 9.77
CA LEU A 122 29.34 -12.14 9.23
C LEU A 122 28.36 -11.63 10.30
N LYS A 123 27.80 -12.53 11.12
CA LYS A 123 26.93 -12.18 12.26
C LYS A 123 27.66 -11.26 13.24
N ASN A 124 28.91 -11.56 13.58
CA ASN A 124 29.74 -10.74 14.47
C ASN A 124 29.98 -9.33 13.92
N GLU A 125 30.35 -9.24 12.63
CA GLU A 125 30.56 -7.95 11.97
C GLU A 125 29.27 -7.11 11.92
N ILE A 126 28.11 -7.73 11.68
CA ILE A 126 26.82 -7.04 11.72
C ILE A 126 26.49 -6.56 13.14
N TYR A 127 26.76 -7.37 14.18
CA TYR A 127 26.54 -6.95 15.56
C TYR A 127 27.43 -5.77 15.96
N ASN A 128 28.72 -5.81 15.62
CA ASN A 128 29.65 -4.71 15.84
C ASN A 128 29.28 -3.46 15.04
N LEU A 129 28.69 -3.63 13.85
CA LEU A 129 28.19 -2.53 13.04
C LEU A 129 27.02 -1.81 13.74
N PHE A 130 26.09 -2.54 14.34
CA PHE A 130 24.94 -1.93 15.02
C PHE A 130 25.29 -1.45 16.43
N ILE A 131 26.10 -2.19 17.18
CA ILE A 131 26.44 -1.91 18.58
C ILE A 131 27.81 -1.24 18.59
N ASN A 132 27.81 0.10 18.61
CA ASN A 132 29.02 0.92 18.69
C ASN A 132 28.71 2.28 19.33
N GLU A 133 29.74 3.10 19.57
CA GLU A 133 29.61 4.38 20.29
C GLU A 133 28.71 5.43 19.60
N ASN A 134 28.40 5.27 18.31
CA ASN A 134 27.62 6.22 17.53
C ASN A 134 26.13 5.87 17.40
N THR A 135 25.69 4.73 17.92
CA THR A 135 24.29 4.30 17.86
C THR A 135 23.62 4.43 19.21
N LYS A 136 22.30 4.63 19.19
CA LYS A 136 21.46 4.55 20.40
C LYS A 136 20.13 3.91 20.06
N PHE A 137 19.74 2.92 20.85
CA PHE A 137 18.52 2.15 20.64
C PHE A 137 17.51 2.45 21.74
N THR A 138 16.25 2.60 21.33
CA THR A 138 15.11 2.70 22.25
C THR A 138 14.41 1.36 22.42
N HIS A 139 14.57 0.43 21.46
CA HIS A 139 13.95 -0.90 21.49
C HIS A 139 14.96 -1.99 21.18
N LEU A 140 14.94 -3.08 21.94
CA LEU A 140 15.73 -4.29 21.71
C LEU A 140 14.82 -5.52 21.63
N TYR A 141 15.04 -6.37 20.63
CA TYR A 141 14.34 -7.65 20.47
C TYR A 141 15.36 -8.78 20.41
N LEU A 142 15.29 -9.69 21.38
CA LEU A 142 16.19 -10.85 21.50
C LEU A 142 15.55 -12.11 20.89
N PRO A 143 16.34 -12.98 20.25
CA PRO A 143 15.91 -14.31 19.83
C PRO A 143 15.63 -15.25 20.99
N GLN A 144 14.90 -16.32 20.68
CA GLN A 144 14.45 -17.33 21.65
C GLN A 144 15.58 -17.91 22.50
N ARG A 145 16.63 -18.39 21.85
CA ARG A 145 17.80 -19.01 22.50
C ARG A 145 19.03 -18.12 22.34
N PHE A 146 18.89 -16.85 22.70
CA PHE A 146 19.96 -15.89 22.52
C PHE A 146 21.14 -16.15 23.47
N ASP A 147 22.33 -16.31 22.90
CA ASP A 147 23.56 -16.69 23.59
C ASP A 147 24.77 -15.78 23.26
N TYR A 148 24.55 -14.69 22.52
CA TYR A 148 25.61 -13.75 22.16
C TYR A 148 25.83 -12.66 23.21
N GLN A 149 27.07 -12.52 23.69
CA GLN A 149 27.46 -11.58 24.76
C GLN A 149 27.52 -10.11 24.31
N ILE A 150 26.39 -9.57 23.83
CA ILE A 150 26.30 -8.20 23.27
C ILE A 150 26.68 -7.09 24.25
N HIS A 151 26.57 -7.35 25.55
CA HIS A 151 26.92 -6.38 26.59
C HIS A 151 28.43 -6.15 26.70
N PHE A 152 29.27 -7.04 26.15
CA PHE A 152 30.72 -6.86 26.08
C PHE A 152 31.19 -6.16 24.79
N ILE A 153 30.30 -5.91 23.82
CA ILE A 153 30.67 -5.17 22.61
C ILE A 153 31.02 -3.74 22.99
N SER A 154 32.12 -3.20 22.44
CA SER A 154 32.53 -1.82 22.68
C SER A 154 31.41 -0.84 22.32
N GLY A 155 31.09 0.08 23.24
CA GLY A 155 30.00 1.04 23.07
C GLY A 155 28.60 0.53 23.46
N ALA A 156 28.43 -0.74 23.86
CA ALA A 156 27.12 -1.30 24.24
C ALA A 156 26.42 -0.50 25.34
N LYS A 157 27.15 -0.06 26.37
CA LYS A 157 26.60 0.78 27.46
C LYS A 157 25.99 2.08 26.93
N GLN A 158 26.62 2.71 25.94
CA GLN A 158 26.09 3.92 25.31
C GLN A 158 24.90 3.60 24.39
N CYS A 159 24.99 2.51 23.62
CA CYS A 159 23.91 2.03 22.74
C CYS A 159 22.58 1.85 23.48
N PHE A 160 22.63 1.25 24.67
CA PHE A 160 21.44 0.86 25.42
C PHE A 160 21.07 1.82 26.55
N SER A 161 21.78 2.95 26.68
CA SER A 161 21.55 3.95 27.73
C SER A 161 20.16 4.62 27.69
N GLU A 162 19.52 4.65 26.52
CA GLU A 162 18.18 5.21 26.28
C GLU A 162 17.15 4.13 25.97
N MET A 163 17.47 2.85 26.24
CA MET A 163 16.59 1.74 25.91
C MET A 163 15.34 1.77 26.78
N GLU A 164 14.16 1.88 26.16
CA GLU A 164 12.88 1.96 26.83
C GLU A 164 12.07 0.66 26.72
N PHE A 165 12.32 -0.15 25.69
CA PHE A 165 11.60 -1.37 25.40
C PHE A 165 12.54 -2.57 25.24
N LEU A 166 12.20 -3.67 25.89
CA LEU A 166 12.84 -4.97 25.70
C LEU A 166 11.80 -6.04 25.39
N SER A 167 12.04 -6.81 24.33
CA SER A 167 11.33 -8.05 24.03
C SER A 167 12.30 -9.22 24.06
N CYS A 168 12.02 -10.24 24.87
CA CYS A 168 12.91 -11.40 25.04
C CYS A 168 12.15 -12.65 25.48
N TYR A 169 12.84 -13.79 25.45
CA TYR A 169 12.32 -15.09 25.87
C TYR A 169 12.97 -15.50 27.19
N THR A 170 12.24 -16.26 28.02
CA THR A 170 12.80 -16.81 29.28
C THR A 170 13.96 -17.79 29.03
N LEU A 171 14.09 -18.35 27.82
CA LEU A 171 15.22 -19.20 27.40
C LEU A 171 16.51 -18.44 27.05
N ALA A 172 16.49 -17.11 27.00
CA ALA A 172 17.70 -16.33 26.75
C ALA A 172 18.74 -16.55 27.85
N ASN A 173 20.04 -16.47 27.53
CA ASN A 173 21.10 -16.78 28.49
C ASN A 173 21.12 -15.80 29.68
N ASP A 174 21.09 -16.33 30.92
CA ASP A 174 21.07 -15.56 32.17
C ASP A 174 22.22 -14.55 32.30
N ASN A 175 23.44 -14.91 31.85
CA ASN A 175 24.59 -14.01 31.93
C ASN A 175 24.40 -12.79 31.03
N ILE A 176 23.76 -12.98 29.88
CA ILE A 176 23.46 -11.87 28.96
C ILE A 176 22.41 -10.96 29.56
N LEU A 177 21.35 -11.52 30.14
CA LEU A 177 20.29 -10.76 30.78
C LEU A 177 20.80 -10.01 32.02
N ALA A 178 21.68 -10.62 32.81
CA ALA A 178 22.37 -9.96 33.92
C ALA A 178 23.26 -8.81 33.43
N GLY A 179 24.08 -9.03 32.38
CA GLY A 179 24.90 -7.98 31.79
C GLY A 179 24.06 -6.84 31.19
N LEU A 180 22.89 -7.15 30.61
CA LEU A 180 21.93 -6.15 30.17
C LEU A 180 21.31 -5.38 31.34
N ALA A 181 21.00 -6.04 32.46
CA ALA A 181 20.52 -5.38 33.68
C ALA A 181 21.52 -4.34 34.20
N ASP A 182 22.82 -4.61 34.09
CA ASP A 182 23.87 -3.72 34.56
C ASP A 182 24.03 -2.45 33.69
N ILE A 183 23.75 -2.56 32.38
CA ILE A 183 23.93 -1.44 31.43
C ILE A 183 22.62 -0.74 31.03
N CYS A 184 21.46 -1.35 31.27
CA CYS A 184 20.14 -0.86 30.88
C CYS A 184 19.28 -0.54 32.12
N ASN A 185 19.20 0.72 32.52
CA ASN A 185 18.39 1.13 33.68
C ASN A 185 17.12 1.94 33.34
N SER A 186 16.89 2.21 32.05
CA SER A 186 15.81 3.05 31.53
C SER A 186 14.62 2.27 30.97
N ILE A 187 14.60 0.94 31.11
CA ILE A 187 13.53 0.09 30.57
C ILE A 187 12.19 0.49 31.23
N LYS A 188 11.22 0.79 30.37
CA LYS A 188 9.84 1.16 30.74
C LYS A 188 8.83 0.12 30.29
N LYS A 189 9.15 -0.65 29.26
CA LYS A 189 8.26 -1.61 28.62
C LYS A 189 8.97 -2.94 28.47
N LEU A 190 8.37 -4.00 29.00
CA LEU A 190 8.91 -5.36 28.94
C LEU A 190 7.90 -6.28 28.27
N GLU A 191 8.34 -6.98 27.24
CA GLU A 191 7.61 -8.07 26.60
C GLU A 191 8.41 -9.35 26.80
N LEU A 192 7.81 -10.31 27.49
CA LEU A 192 8.46 -11.55 27.87
C LEU A 192 7.67 -12.73 27.30
N PHE A 193 8.34 -13.53 26.48
CA PHE A 193 7.83 -14.81 26.02
C PHE A 193 8.26 -15.89 27.01
N ILE A 194 7.29 -16.42 27.76
CA ILE A 194 7.48 -17.44 28.78
C ILE A 194 7.40 -18.80 28.10
N GLU A 195 8.46 -19.59 28.26
CA GLU A 195 8.55 -20.98 27.84
C GLU A 195 8.69 -21.91 29.05
N PRO A 196 8.16 -23.14 28.95
CA PRO A 196 8.20 -24.09 30.04
C PRO A 196 9.62 -24.59 30.34
N ARG A 197 9.87 -24.91 31.63
CA ARG A 197 11.03 -25.64 32.16
C ARG A 197 12.37 -24.89 32.24
N ARG A 198 12.41 -23.56 32.41
CA ARG A 198 13.64 -22.87 32.89
C ARG A 198 13.37 -21.68 33.80
N ASN A 199 14.01 -21.73 34.97
CA ASN A 199 14.22 -20.59 35.84
C ASN A 199 15.33 -19.71 35.25
N ASN A 200 15.01 -18.46 34.95
CA ASN A 200 15.98 -17.46 34.51
C ASN A 200 16.07 -16.35 35.55
N ASP A 201 17.11 -16.40 36.39
CA ASP A 201 17.37 -15.39 37.43
C ASP A 201 17.78 -14.04 36.79
N GLY A 202 18.31 -14.10 35.57
CA GLY A 202 18.65 -12.92 34.76
C GLY A 202 17.45 -12.00 34.49
N ILE A 203 16.26 -12.57 34.22
CA ILE A 203 15.03 -11.76 34.03
C ILE A 203 14.64 -11.04 35.33
N SER A 204 14.69 -11.72 36.46
CA SER A 204 14.40 -11.12 37.76
C SER A 204 15.39 -9.99 38.08
N LYS A 205 16.68 -10.19 37.80
CA LYS A 205 17.70 -9.12 37.92
C LYS A 205 17.38 -7.93 37.02
N LEU A 206 17.00 -8.17 35.76
CA LEU A 206 16.64 -7.13 34.82
C LEU A 206 15.43 -6.30 35.30
N ILE A 207 14.37 -6.96 35.76
CA ILE A 207 13.20 -6.29 36.34
C ILE A 207 13.59 -5.47 37.57
N ASN A 208 14.40 -6.02 38.45
CA ASN A 208 14.84 -5.35 39.67
C ASN A 208 15.77 -4.14 39.39
N SER A 209 16.57 -4.19 38.33
CA SER A 209 17.47 -3.09 37.91
C SER A 209 16.74 -1.94 37.22
N SER A 210 15.58 -2.21 36.62
CA SER A 210 14.78 -1.22 35.91
C SER A 210 14.26 -0.18 36.90
N LYS A 211 14.37 1.12 36.59
CA LYS A 211 13.94 2.19 37.51
C LYS A 211 12.42 2.38 37.57
N LYS A 212 11.73 2.16 36.45
CA LYS A 212 10.28 2.44 36.32
C LYS A 212 9.66 1.65 35.19
N LEU A 213 9.14 0.46 35.48
CA LEU A 213 8.32 -0.29 34.53
C LEU A 213 6.89 0.28 34.48
N ILE A 214 6.43 0.57 33.26
CA ILE A 214 5.11 1.14 32.96
C ILE A 214 4.23 0.10 32.25
N GLU A 215 4.84 -0.74 31.42
CA GLU A 215 4.14 -1.74 30.62
C GLU A 215 4.83 -3.10 30.72
N VAL A 216 4.07 -4.14 30.99
CA VAL A 216 4.55 -5.52 31.02
C VAL A 216 3.59 -6.41 30.23
N ARG A 217 4.15 -7.24 29.36
CA ARG A 217 3.43 -8.26 28.60
C ARG A 217 4.08 -9.61 28.85
N LEU A 218 3.32 -10.53 29.42
CA LEU A 218 3.70 -11.92 29.62
C LEU A 218 2.96 -12.74 28.56
N LEU A 219 3.70 -13.35 27.65
CA LEU A 219 3.18 -14.04 26.47
C LEU A 219 3.66 -15.48 26.47
N THR A 220 2.84 -16.41 26.03
CA THR A 220 3.18 -17.82 25.88
C THR A 220 2.92 -18.27 24.46
N ASP A 221 3.74 -19.21 23.97
CA ASP A 221 3.60 -19.74 22.62
C ASP A 221 2.40 -20.72 22.59
N PRO A 222 1.33 -20.41 21.83
CA PRO A 222 0.14 -21.27 21.75
C PRO A 222 0.41 -22.63 21.09
N LEU A 223 1.57 -22.82 20.43
CA LEU A 223 1.95 -24.08 19.78
C LEU A 223 2.65 -25.08 20.71
N LEU A 224 2.98 -24.69 21.95
CA LEU A 224 3.62 -25.56 22.94
C LEU A 224 2.56 -26.23 23.81
N ASP A 225 2.14 -27.42 23.40
CA ASP A 225 1.16 -28.27 24.08
C ASP A 225 1.75 -28.85 25.38
N ILE A 226 1.57 -28.20 26.55
CA ILE A 226 2.18 -28.69 27.81
C ILE A 226 1.26 -28.54 29.04
N PRO A 227 0.90 -29.67 29.71
CA PRO A 227 0.06 -29.71 30.93
C PRO A 227 0.72 -29.28 32.26
N ASP A 228 2.05 -29.11 32.34
CA ASP A 228 2.76 -28.90 33.61
C ASP A 228 3.83 -27.79 33.49
N LEU A 229 3.45 -26.55 33.81
CA LEU A 229 4.38 -25.46 34.14
C LEU A 229 4.73 -25.54 35.64
N GLU A 230 6.00 -25.41 36.01
CA GLU A 230 6.40 -25.29 37.43
C GLU A 230 5.84 -23.99 38.03
N GLU A 231 4.87 -24.09 38.93
CA GLU A 231 4.20 -22.94 39.60
C GLU A 231 5.17 -21.95 40.26
N SER A 232 6.38 -22.41 40.63
CA SER A 232 7.38 -21.65 41.39
C SER A 232 8.11 -20.55 40.61
N TYR A 233 8.30 -20.68 39.28
CA TYR A 233 8.98 -19.65 38.48
C TYR A 233 8.12 -18.40 38.31
N ASN A 234 6.84 -18.61 37.98
CA ASN A 234 5.87 -17.54 37.82
C ASN A 234 5.74 -16.73 39.12
N GLU A 235 5.87 -17.38 40.28
CA GLU A 235 5.91 -16.69 41.56
C GLU A 235 7.12 -15.73 41.70
N ILE A 236 8.34 -16.17 41.37
CA ILE A 236 9.54 -15.31 41.46
C ILE A 236 9.45 -14.11 40.51
N LEU A 237 9.00 -14.36 39.28
CA LEU A 237 8.81 -13.33 38.26
C LEU A 237 7.76 -12.31 38.71
N GLU A 238 6.59 -12.78 39.13
CA GLU A 238 5.50 -11.93 39.60
C GLU A 238 5.89 -11.13 40.86
N ASN A 239 6.61 -11.75 41.79
CA ASN A 239 7.15 -11.09 42.98
C ASN A 239 8.12 -9.96 42.61
N SER A 240 8.95 -10.16 41.57
CA SER A 240 9.84 -9.11 41.07
C SER A 240 9.05 -7.96 40.42
N LEU A 241 8.00 -8.28 39.67
CA LEU A 241 7.11 -7.29 39.05
C LEU A 241 6.31 -6.47 40.08
N MET A 242 5.92 -7.06 41.21
CA MET A 242 5.20 -6.35 42.29
C MET A 242 5.99 -5.16 42.85
N LYS A 243 7.31 -5.14 42.76
CA LYS A 243 8.13 -3.97 43.12
C LYS A 243 7.82 -2.74 42.26
N HIS A 244 7.33 -2.95 41.04
CA HIS A 244 6.89 -1.94 40.09
C HIS A 244 5.37 -1.69 40.11
N ALA A 245 4.64 -2.25 41.07
CA ALA A 245 3.17 -2.17 41.11
C ALA A 245 2.63 -0.73 41.09
N HIS A 246 3.35 0.20 41.73
CA HIS A 246 2.97 1.61 41.78
C HIS A 246 3.21 2.37 40.45
N THR A 247 4.04 1.84 39.55
CA THR A 247 4.37 2.49 38.26
C THR A 247 3.70 1.85 37.07
N LEU A 248 3.34 0.57 37.17
CA LEU A 248 2.70 -0.19 36.10
C LEU A 248 1.32 0.37 35.75
N GLN A 249 1.13 0.66 34.46
CA GLN A 249 -0.12 1.20 33.89
C GLN A 249 -0.71 0.27 32.83
N TYR A 250 0.06 -0.64 32.25
CA TYR A 250 -0.43 -1.67 31.33
C TYR A 250 0.16 -3.03 31.67
N PHE A 251 -0.72 -4.01 31.84
CA PHE A 251 -0.39 -5.41 32.06
C PHE A 251 -1.15 -6.27 31.05
N LYS A 252 -0.43 -7.11 30.33
CA LYS A 252 -0.98 -8.15 29.45
C LYS A 252 -0.46 -9.50 29.91
N SER A 253 -1.33 -10.50 29.97
CA SER A 253 -0.92 -11.89 30.22
C SER A 253 -1.72 -12.85 29.35
N THR A 254 -1.06 -13.84 28.75
CA THR A 254 -1.71 -15.01 28.10
C THR A 254 -1.81 -16.22 29.03
N GLU A 255 -1.33 -16.07 30.27
CA GLU A 255 -1.47 -17.02 31.35
C GLU A 255 -2.06 -16.37 32.60
N LEU A 256 -2.63 -17.20 33.46
CA LEU A 256 -3.17 -16.75 34.74
C LEU A 256 -2.03 -16.48 35.71
N PRO A 257 -2.00 -15.30 36.35
CA PRO A 257 -1.01 -15.06 37.39
C PRO A 257 -1.15 -16.06 38.53
N THR A 258 -0.03 -16.63 38.97
CA THR A 258 -0.01 -17.60 40.07
C THR A 258 -0.08 -16.93 41.43
N THR A 259 0.35 -15.67 41.54
CA THR A 259 0.34 -14.86 42.77
C THR A 259 -0.81 -13.84 42.82
N LYS A 260 -0.81 -12.99 43.85
CA LYS A 260 -1.73 -11.83 43.99
C LYS A 260 -1.25 -10.58 43.26
N ILE A 261 -0.39 -10.70 42.26
CA ILE A 261 0.17 -9.55 41.52
C ILE A 261 -0.91 -8.57 41.08
N LEU A 262 -2.02 -9.04 40.49
CA LEU A 262 -3.10 -8.16 40.01
C LEU A 262 -3.69 -7.29 41.12
N SER A 263 -3.82 -7.80 42.34
CA SER A 263 -4.30 -7.05 43.50
C SER A 263 -3.34 -5.91 43.91
N SER A 264 -2.06 -6.00 43.56
CA SER A 264 -1.08 -4.96 43.85
C SER A 264 -1.08 -3.81 42.83
N LEU A 265 -1.57 -4.04 41.59
CA LEU A 265 -1.47 -3.11 40.45
C LEU A 265 -2.55 -2.01 40.49
N VAL A 266 -2.70 -1.29 41.60
CA VAL A 266 -3.77 -0.30 41.81
C VAL A 266 -3.77 0.88 40.82
N ASN A 267 -2.63 1.16 40.18
CA ASN A 267 -2.45 2.24 39.19
C ASN A 267 -2.64 1.78 37.73
N LEU A 268 -3.06 0.53 37.54
CA LEU A 268 -3.24 -0.05 36.22
C LEU A 268 -4.37 0.66 35.44
N LYS A 269 -4.06 1.10 34.22
CA LYS A 269 -5.03 1.74 33.30
C LYS A 269 -5.52 0.79 32.23
N ARG A 270 -4.73 -0.21 31.85
CA ARG A 270 -5.06 -1.22 30.85
C ARG A 270 -4.70 -2.61 31.35
N LEU A 271 -5.66 -3.52 31.27
CA LEU A 271 -5.51 -4.93 31.58
C LEU A 271 -5.95 -5.76 30.38
N GLU A 272 -5.11 -6.70 29.96
CA GLU A 272 -5.43 -7.67 28.92
C GLU A 272 -5.13 -9.08 29.41
N LEU A 273 -6.16 -9.93 29.45
CA LEU A 273 -6.04 -11.31 29.91
C LEU A 273 -6.53 -12.26 28.82
N SER A 274 -5.67 -13.16 28.38
CA SER A 274 -6.04 -14.29 27.53
C SER A 274 -5.70 -15.56 28.27
N VAL A 275 -6.50 -16.62 28.13
CA VAL A 275 -6.17 -17.93 28.71
C VAL A 275 -6.28 -18.99 27.64
N ASN A 276 -5.21 -19.75 27.44
CA ASN A 276 -5.18 -20.77 26.39
C ASN A 276 -5.90 -22.08 26.79
N PHE A 277 -6.22 -22.29 28.08
CA PHE A 277 -6.78 -23.55 28.60
C PHE A 277 -7.92 -23.35 29.63
N LEU A 278 -9.04 -24.05 29.46
CA LEU A 278 -10.31 -23.79 30.18
C LEU A 278 -10.39 -24.37 31.61
N ASP A 279 -9.50 -25.29 32.00
CA ASP A 279 -9.63 -26.10 33.23
C ASP A 279 -8.83 -25.59 34.46
N VAL A 280 -8.34 -24.35 34.45
CA VAL A 280 -7.50 -23.83 35.55
C VAL A 280 -8.33 -23.35 36.75
N LYS A 281 -7.96 -23.78 37.97
CA LYS A 281 -8.56 -23.34 39.24
C LYS A 281 -8.22 -21.87 39.56
N LEU A 282 -9.22 -20.98 39.52
CA LEU A 282 -9.06 -19.52 39.70
C LEU A 282 -9.10 -19.03 41.18
N ASN A 283 -8.45 -19.73 42.10
CA ASN A 283 -8.58 -19.45 43.54
C ASN A 283 -8.03 -18.07 43.96
N ASN A 284 -7.11 -17.47 43.19
CA ASN A 284 -6.39 -16.24 43.56
C ASN A 284 -7.02 -14.93 43.03
N LEU A 285 -8.10 -15.01 42.24
CA LEU A 285 -8.67 -13.87 41.51
C LEU A 285 -10.00 -13.33 42.10
N GLY A 286 -10.45 -13.88 43.23
CA GLY A 286 -11.81 -13.67 43.74
C GLY A 286 -12.19 -12.22 44.12
N ASN A 287 -11.22 -11.39 44.53
CA ASN A 287 -11.46 -10.06 45.12
C ASN A 287 -10.41 -9.01 44.68
N ILE A 288 -10.19 -8.88 43.37
CA ILE A 288 -9.25 -7.89 42.83
C ILE A 288 -9.95 -6.53 42.72
N SER A 289 -9.31 -5.46 43.20
CA SER A 289 -9.74 -4.07 43.00
C SER A 289 -8.71 -3.30 42.18
N LEU A 290 -9.16 -2.77 41.04
CA LEU A 290 -8.35 -1.98 40.10
C LEU A 290 -9.06 -0.65 39.83
N PRO A 291 -9.03 0.30 40.79
CA PRO A 291 -9.88 1.48 40.77
C PRO A 291 -9.55 2.46 39.62
N ASN A 292 -8.35 2.37 39.03
CA ASN A 292 -7.91 3.24 37.94
C ASN A 292 -8.02 2.58 36.54
N LEU A 293 -8.64 1.40 36.45
CA LEU A 293 -8.67 0.61 35.23
C LEU A 293 -9.64 1.21 34.21
N ARG A 294 -9.09 1.70 33.09
CA ARG A 294 -9.86 2.33 32.02
C ARG A 294 -10.19 1.37 30.88
N ILE A 295 -9.30 0.41 30.62
CA ILE A 295 -9.41 -0.52 29.50
C ILE A 295 -9.29 -1.95 30.02
N LEU A 296 -10.32 -2.76 29.81
CA LEU A 296 -10.32 -4.19 30.06
C LEU A 296 -10.48 -4.93 28.74
N LYS A 297 -9.49 -5.75 28.37
CA LYS A 297 -9.66 -6.76 27.32
C LYS A 297 -9.48 -8.15 27.87
N SER A 298 -10.28 -9.08 27.35
CA SER A 298 -10.26 -10.47 27.76
C SER A 298 -10.54 -11.40 26.59
N GLU A 299 -9.96 -12.58 26.61
CA GLU A 299 -10.20 -13.68 25.65
C GLU A 299 -10.15 -15.02 26.41
N ASN A 300 -11.08 -15.95 26.16
CA ASN A 300 -11.09 -17.29 26.76
C ASN A 300 -11.08 -17.31 28.30
N PHE A 301 -11.73 -16.32 28.93
CA PHE A 301 -11.67 -16.11 30.38
C PHE A 301 -13.02 -16.35 31.07
N GLN A 302 -13.00 -16.83 32.33
CA GLN A 302 -14.23 -17.08 33.08
C GLN A 302 -15.00 -15.80 33.41
N ILE A 303 -16.27 -15.76 33.00
CA ILE A 303 -17.16 -14.59 33.18
C ILE A 303 -17.26 -14.13 34.65
N LYS A 304 -17.27 -15.08 35.60
CA LYS A 304 -17.39 -14.77 37.03
C LYS A 304 -16.27 -13.85 37.53
N VAL A 305 -15.04 -14.07 37.07
CA VAL A 305 -13.90 -13.24 37.46
C VAL A 305 -13.95 -11.88 36.78
N LEU A 306 -14.28 -11.84 35.48
CA LEU A 306 -14.45 -10.58 34.75
C LEU A 306 -15.54 -9.70 35.39
N ARG A 307 -16.64 -10.31 35.83
CA ARG A 307 -17.71 -9.63 36.58
C ARG A 307 -17.17 -8.96 37.84
N ASN A 308 -16.44 -9.71 38.66
CA ASN A 308 -15.88 -9.17 39.91
C ASN A 308 -14.88 -8.04 39.64
N LEU A 309 -14.03 -8.18 38.61
CA LEU A 309 -13.13 -7.11 38.18
C LEU A 309 -13.91 -5.84 37.82
N ILE A 310 -14.94 -5.96 36.97
CA ILE A 310 -15.77 -4.83 36.53
C ILE A 310 -16.41 -4.11 37.71
N VAL A 311 -17.03 -4.84 38.64
CA VAL A 311 -17.67 -4.27 39.84
C VAL A 311 -16.66 -3.47 40.67
N ASN A 312 -15.42 -3.96 40.77
CA ASN A 312 -14.38 -3.36 41.62
C ASN A 312 -13.53 -2.28 40.91
N THR A 313 -13.96 -1.76 39.75
CA THR A 313 -13.28 -0.65 39.04
C THR A 313 -13.78 0.74 39.43
N ASN A 314 -14.77 0.86 40.32
CA ASN A 314 -15.40 2.14 40.71
C ASN A 314 -15.87 2.98 39.50
N GLY A 315 -16.30 2.31 38.42
CA GLY A 315 -16.82 2.96 37.20
C GLY A 315 -15.80 3.73 36.35
N SER A 316 -14.52 3.42 36.50
CA SER A 316 -13.43 4.01 35.70
C SER A 316 -13.31 3.44 34.27
N LEU A 317 -13.97 2.31 33.97
CA LEU A 317 -13.91 1.66 32.67
C LEU A 317 -14.57 2.50 31.55
N ILE A 318 -13.81 2.71 30.47
CA ILE A 318 -14.28 3.36 29.23
C ILE A 318 -14.28 2.40 28.03
N LYS A 319 -13.52 1.30 28.10
CA LYS A 319 -13.44 0.29 27.03
C LYS A 319 -13.45 -1.11 27.63
N ILE A 320 -14.42 -1.92 27.21
CA ILE A 320 -14.52 -3.34 27.55
C ILE A 320 -14.50 -4.13 26.25
N SER A 321 -13.67 -5.16 26.20
CA SER A 321 -13.59 -6.05 25.03
C SER A 321 -13.39 -7.49 25.47
N ILE A 322 -14.44 -8.29 25.41
CA ILE A 322 -14.42 -9.70 25.82
C ILE A 322 -14.68 -10.56 24.58
N ASP A 323 -13.69 -11.36 24.20
CA ASP A 323 -13.77 -12.44 23.20
C ASP A 323 -14.02 -13.78 23.89
N ASP A 324 -14.75 -14.67 23.19
CA ASP A 324 -14.90 -16.10 23.46
C ASP A 324 -14.79 -16.46 24.95
N ALA A 325 -15.84 -16.22 25.74
CA ALA A 325 -15.75 -16.37 27.18
C ALA A 325 -15.97 -17.83 27.62
N ALA A 326 -15.08 -18.38 28.44
CA ALA A 326 -15.26 -19.68 29.07
C ALA A 326 -16.53 -19.73 29.94
N ASN A 327 -17.29 -20.83 29.90
CA ASN A 327 -18.53 -21.04 30.67
C ASN A 327 -19.60 -19.95 30.40
N ASN A 328 -19.83 -19.61 29.13
CA ASN A 328 -20.73 -18.53 28.71
C ASN A 328 -22.24 -18.83 28.84
N GLU A 329 -22.67 -19.69 29.77
CA GLU A 329 -24.09 -20.00 30.01
C GLU A 329 -24.97 -18.75 30.07
N VAL A 330 -26.26 -18.88 29.72
CA VAL A 330 -27.20 -17.75 29.64
C VAL A 330 -27.18 -16.90 30.91
N GLU A 331 -27.09 -17.53 32.07
CA GLU A 331 -27.02 -16.85 33.37
C GLU A 331 -25.72 -16.07 33.56
N ASN A 332 -24.57 -16.62 33.14
CA ASN A 332 -23.29 -15.88 33.18
C ASN A 332 -23.30 -14.69 32.21
N ASN A 333 -23.86 -14.87 31.00
CA ASN A 333 -24.02 -13.79 30.04
C ASN A 333 -24.91 -12.66 30.57
N LYS A 334 -25.99 -13.00 31.26
CA LYS A 334 -26.84 -12.03 31.96
C LYS A 334 -26.04 -11.28 33.03
N ASN A 335 -25.35 -12.02 33.90
CA ASN A 335 -24.63 -11.46 35.04
C ASN A 335 -23.52 -10.48 34.65
N ILE A 336 -22.83 -10.70 33.53
CA ILE A 336 -21.81 -9.76 33.04
C ILE A 336 -22.43 -8.50 32.45
N ILE A 337 -23.52 -8.62 31.67
CA ILE A 337 -24.25 -7.46 31.13
C ILE A 337 -24.76 -6.58 32.28
N GLN A 338 -25.30 -7.19 33.33
CA GLN A 338 -25.75 -6.51 34.54
C GLN A 338 -24.64 -5.74 35.24
N ALA A 339 -23.50 -6.39 35.46
CA ALA A 339 -22.36 -5.73 36.09
C ALA A 339 -21.87 -4.53 35.26
N ILE A 340 -21.86 -4.63 33.93
CA ILE A 340 -21.45 -3.52 33.06
C ILE A 340 -22.40 -2.33 33.22
N TYR A 341 -23.71 -2.52 33.05
CA TYR A 341 -24.63 -1.37 33.06
C TYR A 341 -24.84 -0.76 34.45
N GLN A 342 -24.60 -1.53 35.52
CA GLN A 342 -24.67 -1.02 36.89
C GLN A 342 -23.42 -0.25 37.30
N ASN A 343 -22.25 -0.58 36.74
CA ASN A 343 -20.98 -0.06 37.23
C ASN A 343 -20.19 0.78 36.23
N CYS A 344 -20.52 0.79 34.93
CA CYS A 344 -19.72 1.45 33.89
C CYS A 344 -20.48 2.57 33.15
N PRO A 345 -20.91 3.65 33.83
CA PRO A 345 -21.70 4.71 33.20
C PRO A 345 -20.93 5.47 32.10
N ASN A 346 -19.58 5.51 32.19
CA ASN A 346 -18.69 6.21 31.24
C ASN A 346 -18.20 5.33 30.10
N LEU A 347 -18.81 4.15 29.88
CA LEU A 347 -18.38 3.21 28.86
C LEU A 347 -18.55 3.80 27.45
N MET A 348 -17.46 3.87 26.69
CA MET A 348 -17.44 4.42 25.33
C MET A 348 -17.37 3.33 24.24
N TYR A 349 -16.79 2.17 24.56
CA TYR A 349 -16.66 1.04 23.65
C TYR A 349 -16.95 -0.27 24.35
N LEU A 350 -17.78 -1.11 23.72
CA LEU A 350 -18.09 -2.45 24.21
C LEU A 350 -17.96 -3.47 23.07
N LYS A 351 -17.12 -4.50 23.27
CA LYS A 351 -17.16 -5.77 22.53
C LYS A 351 -17.60 -6.88 23.49
N LEU A 352 -18.70 -7.54 23.18
CA LEU A 352 -19.28 -8.58 24.05
C LEU A 352 -20.17 -9.54 23.25
N LEU A 353 -20.16 -10.83 23.63
CA LEU A 353 -21.17 -11.81 23.23
C LEU A 353 -22.49 -11.51 23.94
N ILE A 354 -23.61 -11.50 23.21
CA ILE A 354 -24.93 -11.33 23.82
C ILE A 354 -25.85 -12.44 23.31
N LYS A 355 -26.37 -13.25 24.22
CA LYS A 355 -27.32 -14.32 23.91
C LYS A 355 -28.74 -13.74 23.75
N ASN A 356 -29.55 -14.36 22.90
CA ASN A 356 -30.90 -13.88 22.56
C ASN A 356 -31.80 -13.68 23.78
N GLU A 357 -31.68 -14.58 24.76
CA GLU A 357 -32.42 -14.55 26.03
C GLU A 357 -32.13 -13.28 26.83
N ASN A 358 -30.95 -12.67 26.63
CA ASN A 358 -30.45 -11.52 27.37
C ASN A 358 -30.56 -10.20 26.60
N ILE A 359 -31.25 -10.16 25.46
CA ILE A 359 -31.47 -8.91 24.69
C ILE A 359 -32.17 -7.83 25.54
N LEU A 360 -33.04 -8.22 26.50
CA LEU A 360 -33.66 -7.25 27.42
C LEU A 360 -32.67 -6.64 28.41
N GLU A 361 -31.59 -7.34 28.75
CA GLU A 361 -30.52 -6.78 29.57
C GLU A 361 -29.62 -5.85 28.74
N LEU A 362 -29.44 -6.12 27.44
CA LEU A 362 -28.82 -5.18 26.51
C LEU A 362 -29.59 -3.86 26.45
N GLU A 363 -30.92 -3.88 26.47
CA GLU A 363 -31.73 -2.67 26.52
C GLU A 363 -31.39 -1.79 27.74
N LYS A 364 -31.28 -2.41 28.92
CA LYS A 364 -30.83 -1.74 30.15
C LYS A 364 -29.39 -1.23 30.02
N LEU A 365 -28.53 -1.95 29.32
CA LEU A 365 -27.16 -1.51 29.07
C LEU A 365 -27.10 -0.27 28.20
N LEU A 366 -27.83 -0.24 27.09
CA LEU A 366 -27.85 0.89 26.17
C LEU A 366 -28.42 2.16 26.82
N THR A 367 -29.42 1.98 27.70
CA THR A 367 -30.05 3.09 28.44
C THR A 367 -29.19 3.63 29.58
N ASN A 368 -28.32 2.83 30.21
CA ASN A 368 -27.43 3.31 31.27
C ASN A 368 -26.06 3.80 30.74
N CYS A 369 -25.53 3.19 29.68
CA CYS A 369 -24.24 3.53 29.10
C CYS A 369 -24.37 4.63 28.02
N GLN A 370 -24.77 5.83 28.43
CA GLN A 370 -25.13 6.91 27.50
C GLN A 370 -23.96 7.46 26.65
N TYR A 371 -22.71 7.22 27.06
CA TYR A 371 -21.51 7.60 26.30
C TYR A 371 -21.03 6.55 25.30
N LEU A 372 -21.74 5.41 25.20
CA LEU A 372 -21.35 4.34 24.29
C LEU A 372 -21.36 4.87 22.86
N SER A 373 -20.21 4.77 22.19
CA SER A 373 -20.01 5.25 20.83
C SER A 373 -19.70 4.14 19.85
N GLY A 374 -19.09 3.05 20.34
CA GLY A 374 -18.81 1.85 19.57
C GLY A 374 -19.32 0.59 20.23
N PHE A 375 -20.04 -0.20 19.45
CA PHE A 375 -20.58 -1.48 19.88
C PHE A 375 -20.18 -2.57 18.89
N TYR A 376 -19.46 -3.56 19.40
CA TYR A 376 -19.11 -4.78 18.70
C TYR A 376 -19.89 -5.95 19.30
N PHE A 377 -20.92 -6.35 18.57
CA PHE A 377 -21.73 -7.52 18.86
C PHE A 377 -21.06 -8.80 18.33
N LEU A 378 -20.82 -9.76 19.23
CA LEU A 378 -20.46 -11.14 18.90
C LEU A 378 -21.70 -12.03 19.00
N ASN A 379 -21.84 -12.98 18.08
CA ASN A 379 -22.98 -13.89 18.03
C ASN A 379 -22.55 -15.36 17.84
N GLU A 380 -23.07 -16.29 18.64
CA GLU A 380 -22.75 -17.74 18.58
C GLU A 380 -23.85 -18.62 17.95
N SER A 381 -25.10 -18.16 17.83
CA SER A 381 -26.26 -18.95 17.36
C SER A 381 -27.24 -18.13 16.51
N ALA A 382 -28.38 -18.70 16.10
CA ALA A 382 -29.42 -18.01 15.31
C ALA A 382 -29.95 -16.78 16.09
N CYS A 383 -29.34 -15.61 15.88
CA CYS A 383 -29.69 -14.40 16.60
C CYS A 383 -31.01 -13.84 16.08
N ASP A 384 -31.89 -13.44 17.00
CA ASP A 384 -33.07 -12.67 16.66
C ASP A 384 -32.67 -11.22 16.34
N PHE A 385 -32.23 -11.01 15.10
CA PHE A 385 -31.79 -9.72 14.61
C PHE A 385 -32.92 -8.67 14.60
N ASP A 386 -34.18 -9.07 14.45
CA ASP A 386 -35.32 -8.16 14.53
C ASP A 386 -35.41 -7.56 15.93
N LYS A 387 -35.35 -8.41 16.95
CA LYS A 387 -35.37 -7.97 18.35
C LYS A 387 -34.12 -7.15 18.71
N LEU A 388 -32.94 -7.59 18.27
CA LEU A 388 -31.68 -6.87 18.50
C LEU A 388 -31.72 -5.46 17.90
N PHE A 389 -32.07 -5.34 16.62
CA PHE A 389 -32.13 -4.06 15.93
C PHE A 389 -33.25 -3.17 16.45
N GLY A 390 -34.38 -3.75 16.86
CA GLY A 390 -35.44 -3.05 17.57
C GLY A 390 -34.92 -2.39 18.84
N VAL A 391 -34.26 -3.15 19.71
CA VAL A 391 -33.65 -2.63 20.95
C VAL A 391 -32.58 -1.59 20.67
N LEU A 392 -31.70 -1.82 19.70
CA LEU A 392 -30.67 -0.85 19.32
C LEU A 392 -31.29 0.48 18.86
N THR A 393 -32.35 0.43 18.06
CA THR A 393 -32.96 1.64 17.56
C THR A 393 -33.69 2.42 18.66
N LEU A 394 -34.45 1.72 19.50
CA LEU A 394 -35.24 2.36 20.56
C LEU A 394 -34.37 2.92 21.69
N SER A 395 -33.37 2.15 22.10
CA SER A 395 -32.73 2.35 23.41
C SER A 395 -31.29 2.85 23.33
N SER A 396 -30.67 2.88 22.15
CA SER A 396 -29.32 3.46 21.99
C SER A 396 -29.33 4.98 22.10
N SER A 397 -28.34 5.51 22.81
CA SER A 397 -28.07 6.94 22.89
C SER A 397 -27.66 7.53 21.52
N LYS A 398 -27.72 8.86 21.41
CA LYS A 398 -27.26 9.58 20.21
C LYS A 398 -25.76 9.48 19.96
N SER A 399 -24.97 9.08 20.97
CA SER A 399 -23.52 8.92 20.81
C SER A 399 -23.15 7.62 20.13
N LEU A 400 -24.04 6.62 20.09
CA LEU A 400 -23.75 5.34 19.46
C LEU A 400 -23.86 5.47 17.94
N PHE A 401 -22.76 5.25 17.22
CA PHE A 401 -22.77 5.28 15.76
C PHE A 401 -21.78 4.31 15.12
N LYS A 402 -20.89 3.68 15.88
CA LYS A 402 -19.96 2.66 15.36
C LYS A 402 -20.48 1.27 15.71
N PHE A 403 -20.74 0.47 14.68
CA PHE A 403 -21.28 -0.87 14.81
C PHE A 403 -20.39 -1.89 14.12
N LYS A 404 -20.12 -2.98 14.84
CA LYS A 404 -19.58 -4.20 14.25
C LYS A 404 -20.45 -5.37 14.67
N PHE A 405 -20.95 -6.11 13.70
CA PHE A 405 -21.67 -7.35 13.97
C PHE A 405 -20.88 -8.50 13.36
N ASN A 406 -20.42 -9.42 14.20
CA ASN A 406 -19.71 -10.62 13.76
C ASN A 406 -20.58 -11.84 14.08
N ASN A 407 -20.88 -12.62 13.04
CA ASN A 407 -21.57 -13.88 13.19
C ASN A 407 -20.51 -14.99 13.25
N ILE A 408 -20.32 -15.60 14.44
CA ILE A 408 -19.27 -16.61 14.65
C ILE A 408 -19.59 -17.90 13.86
N ARG A 409 -20.86 -18.13 13.50
CA ARG A 409 -21.27 -19.19 12.55
C ARG A 409 -21.60 -18.60 11.17
N PRO A 410 -20.78 -18.85 10.12
CA PRO A 410 -20.85 -18.16 8.84
C PRO A 410 -21.98 -18.62 7.89
N TYR A 411 -22.87 -19.51 8.32
CA TYR A 411 -23.86 -20.15 7.43
C TYR A 411 -25.24 -19.50 7.43
N GLU A 412 -25.51 -18.55 8.33
CA GLU A 412 -26.79 -17.82 8.37
C GLU A 412 -26.57 -16.35 7.99
N PRO A 413 -27.03 -15.91 6.80
CA PRO A 413 -26.92 -14.51 6.39
C PRO A 413 -27.86 -13.63 7.21
N PHE A 414 -27.51 -12.35 7.38
CA PHE A 414 -28.41 -11.37 7.97
C PHE A 414 -29.73 -11.31 7.19
N ASN A 415 -30.85 -11.28 7.92
CA ASN A 415 -32.15 -10.99 7.31
C ASN A 415 -32.13 -9.53 6.78
N LEU A 416 -32.32 -9.40 5.46
CA LEU A 416 -32.27 -8.11 4.76
C LEU A 416 -33.41 -7.18 5.17
N ASP A 417 -34.59 -7.72 5.49
CA ASP A 417 -35.74 -6.90 5.91
C ASP A 417 -35.50 -6.32 7.31
N SER A 418 -34.94 -7.10 8.22
CA SER A 418 -34.52 -6.65 9.56
C SER A 418 -33.48 -5.54 9.48
N LEU A 419 -32.45 -5.71 8.63
CA LEU A 419 -31.42 -4.68 8.41
C LEU A 419 -31.99 -3.42 7.77
N LYS A 420 -32.89 -3.57 6.78
CA LYS A 420 -33.55 -2.45 6.15
C LYS A 420 -34.36 -1.65 7.17
N LEU A 421 -35.15 -2.34 7.99
CA LEU A 421 -35.91 -1.72 9.07
C LEU A 421 -35.01 -1.00 10.07
N PHE A 422 -33.88 -1.61 10.44
CA PHE A 422 -32.87 -0.99 11.29
C PHE A 422 -32.35 0.33 10.69
N PHE A 423 -31.94 0.32 9.42
CA PHE A 423 -31.43 1.51 8.75
C PHE A 423 -32.50 2.58 8.55
N ASP A 424 -33.73 2.19 8.20
CA ASP A 424 -34.85 3.12 8.10
C ASP A 424 -35.13 3.82 9.43
N ASN A 425 -35.13 3.07 10.52
CA ASN A 425 -35.35 3.62 11.86
C ASN A 425 -34.13 4.39 12.40
N TRP A 426 -32.95 4.27 11.77
CA TRP A 426 -31.76 5.05 12.12
C TRP A 426 -31.65 6.40 11.40
N LYS A 427 -32.58 6.70 10.48
CA LYS A 427 -32.62 7.99 9.78
C LYS A 427 -32.73 9.15 10.78
N GLY A 428 -31.99 10.23 10.51
CA GLY A 428 -31.93 11.41 11.38
C GLY A 428 -31.00 11.29 12.59
N ARG A 429 -30.35 10.14 12.80
CA ARG A 429 -29.27 9.96 13.79
C ARG A 429 -27.90 10.24 13.17
N HIS A 430 -26.85 10.16 14.00
CA HIS A 430 -25.48 10.25 13.50
C HIS A 430 -25.21 9.10 12.50
N PRO A 431 -24.65 9.38 11.31
CA PRO A 431 -24.39 8.36 10.30
C PRO A 431 -23.51 7.22 10.81
N MET A 432 -23.88 5.98 10.48
CA MET A 432 -23.21 4.79 11.00
C MET A 432 -21.81 4.60 10.40
N LEU A 433 -20.88 4.14 11.22
CA LEU A 433 -19.69 3.40 10.79
C LEU A 433 -19.99 1.92 11.01
N LEU A 434 -20.19 1.19 9.92
CA LEU A 434 -20.74 -0.17 9.96
C LEU A 434 -19.73 -1.19 9.45
N GLN A 435 -19.55 -2.26 10.20
CA GLN A 435 -18.85 -3.47 9.76
C GLN A 435 -19.76 -4.69 9.93
N LEU A 436 -19.99 -5.39 8.82
CA LEU A 436 -20.78 -6.63 8.74
C LEU A 436 -20.00 -7.65 7.92
N ASP A 437 -20.23 -8.93 8.19
CA ASP A 437 -19.85 -9.99 7.27
C ASP A 437 -20.87 -10.04 6.13
N SER A 438 -20.43 -9.73 4.91
CA SER A 438 -21.34 -9.76 3.77
C SER A 438 -21.51 -11.15 3.16
N HIS A 439 -20.59 -12.09 3.45
CA HIS A 439 -20.44 -13.39 2.75
C HIS A 439 -20.56 -13.30 1.22
N GLY A 440 -20.21 -12.15 0.61
CA GLY A 440 -20.37 -11.93 -0.83
C GLY A 440 -21.82 -11.78 -1.31
N ASN A 441 -22.78 -11.55 -0.41
CA ASN A 441 -24.18 -11.34 -0.74
C ASN A 441 -24.38 -9.99 -1.47
N GLY A 442 -24.64 -10.07 -2.78
CA GLY A 442 -24.88 -8.91 -3.63
C GLY A 442 -26.10 -8.06 -3.22
N TYR A 443 -27.15 -8.68 -2.68
CA TYR A 443 -28.34 -7.96 -2.21
C TYR A 443 -28.04 -7.12 -0.96
N LEU A 444 -27.29 -7.67 -0.01
CA LEU A 444 -26.83 -6.92 1.17
C LEU A 444 -25.92 -5.75 0.75
N THR A 445 -25.02 -5.99 -0.20
CA THR A 445 -24.16 -4.94 -0.75
C THR A 445 -24.97 -3.81 -1.38
N ASN A 446 -26.00 -4.14 -2.16
CA ASN A 446 -26.90 -3.15 -2.75
C ASN A 446 -27.70 -2.37 -1.70
N LEU A 447 -28.20 -3.05 -0.66
CA LEU A 447 -28.90 -2.42 0.46
C LEU A 447 -27.98 -1.40 1.16
N ILE A 448 -26.76 -1.78 1.49
CA ILE A 448 -25.77 -0.90 2.14
C ILE A 448 -25.44 0.29 1.25
N LEU A 449 -25.23 0.09 -0.06
CA LEU A 449 -24.92 1.18 -1.00
C LEU A 449 -26.06 2.20 -1.05
N LYS A 450 -27.33 1.74 -1.03
CA LYS A 450 -28.50 2.61 -0.94
C LYS A 450 -28.51 3.44 0.35
N TYR A 451 -28.32 2.80 1.51
CA TYR A 451 -28.31 3.55 2.78
C TYR A 451 -27.06 4.42 2.96
N LYS A 452 -25.99 4.15 2.21
CA LYS A 452 -24.84 5.04 2.07
C LYS A 452 -25.15 6.28 1.24
N SER A 453 -25.88 6.15 0.13
CA SER A 453 -26.34 7.32 -0.65
C SER A 453 -27.35 8.16 0.13
N ASP A 454 -28.18 7.53 0.95
CA ASP A 454 -29.17 8.19 1.81
C ASP A 454 -28.52 8.90 3.01
N GLY A 455 -27.21 8.75 3.21
CA GLY A 455 -26.45 9.36 4.31
C GLY A 455 -26.64 8.69 5.68
N VAL A 456 -27.34 7.55 5.75
CA VAL A 456 -27.54 6.77 6.98
C VAL A 456 -26.26 6.02 7.36
N ILE A 457 -25.54 5.49 6.37
CA ILE A 457 -24.25 4.82 6.55
C ILE A 457 -23.15 5.71 5.98
N LYS A 458 -22.18 6.13 6.80
CA LYS A 458 -21.04 6.93 6.34
C LYS A 458 -19.94 6.05 5.75
N LYS A 459 -19.58 4.99 6.47
CA LYS A 459 -18.54 4.03 6.06
C LYS A 459 -19.05 2.62 6.28
N PHE A 460 -18.75 1.75 5.31
CA PHE A 460 -19.00 0.31 5.40
C PHE A 460 -17.73 -0.43 5.01
N ASP A 461 -17.30 -1.36 5.86
CA ASP A 461 -16.22 -2.30 5.54
C ASP A 461 -16.71 -3.74 5.76
N ASP A 462 -16.35 -4.61 4.82
CA ASP A 462 -16.70 -6.03 4.82
C ASP A 462 -15.64 -6.82 5.59
N VAL A 463 -16.06 -7.67 6.54
CA VAL A 463 -15.17 -8.44 7.43
C VAL A 463 -14.20 -9.33 6.63
N TYR A 464 -14.63 -9.90 5.51
CA TYR A 464 -13.80 -10.80 4.68
C TYR A 464 -12.66 -10.11 3.90
N LYS A 465 -12.64 -8.77 3.84
CA LYS A 465 -11.62 -8.04 3.06
C LYS A 465 -10.33 -7.73 3.82
N ASN A 466 -10.13 -8.28 5.03
CA ASN A 466 -8.88 -8.23 5.81
C ASN A 466 -8.28 -6.82 6.02
N TYR A 467 -9.12 -5.78 6.07
CA TYR A 467 -8.69 -4.46 6.52
C TYR A 467 -9.02 -4.30 8.01
N ILE A 468 -7.99 -4.04 8.81
CA ILE A 468 -8.16 -3.48 10.16
C ILE A 468 -9.01 -2.22 9.99
N PHE A 469 -10.17 -2.16 10.64
CA PHE A 469 -10.99 -0.95 10.64
C PHE A 469 -10.33 0.09 11.54
N GLU A 470 -9.28 0.76 11.04
CA GLU A 470 -8.47 1.75 11.76
C GLU A 470 -9.34 2.87 12.39
N ASP A 471 -10.50 3.18 11.82
CA ASP A 471 -11.45 4.21 12.30
C ASP A 471 -12.24 3.81 13.57
N PHE A 472 -12.17 2.55 14.01
CA PHE A 472 -12.68 2.17 15.33
C PHE A 472 -11.73 2.65 16.43
N GLU A 473 -10.47 2.98 16.10
CA GLU A 473 -9.43 3.39 17.06
C GLU A 473 -8.76 4.76 16.78
N CYS A 474 -8.91 5.42 15.61
CA CYS A 474 -8.08 6.61 15.27
C CYS A 474 -8.81 7.96 14.98
N ASN A 475 -8.15 9.08 15.30
CA ASN A 475 -8.56 10.48 15.14
C ASN A 475 -8.25 11.10 13.74
N ILE A 476 -7.90 10.28 12.73
CA ILE A 476 -7.37 10.73 11.42
C ILE A 476 -8.25 11.78 10.73
N SER A 477 -9.57 11.71 10.89
CA SER A 477 -10.50 12.66 10.26
C SER A 477 -10.33 14.11 10.71
N ILE A 478 -9.88 14.37 11.95
CA ILE A 478 -9.66 15.74 12.45
C ILE A 478 -8.36 16.30 11.87
N ILE A 479 -7.28 15.53 11.88
CA ILE A 479 -5.98 15.93 11.34
C ILE A 479 -6.08 16.23 9.85
N LYS A 480 -6.83 15.40 9.10
CA LYS A 480 -7.05 15.62 7.66
C LYS A 480 -7.75 16.96 7.36
N ASN A 481 -8.65 17.41 8.24
CA ASN A 481 -9.35 18.70 8.09
C ASN A 481 -8.41 19.88 8.31
N GLU A 482 -7.62 19.80 9.37
CA GLU A 482 -6.62 20.82 9.67
C GLU A 482 -5.58 20.92 8.56
N ILE A 483 -5.16 19.79 7.97
CA ILE A 483 -4.25 19.81 6.82
C ILE A 483 -4.86 20.53 5.62
N PHE A 484 -6.12 20.26 5.26
CA PHE A 484 -6.75 20.97 4.15
C PHE A 484 -6.93 22.47 4.44
N ASN A 485 -7.34 22.84 5.66
CA ASN A 485 -7.46 24.23 6.07
C ASN A 485 -6.11 24.97 6.07
N LEU A 486 -5.02 24.27 6.41
CA LEU A 486 -3.67 24.82 6.36
C LEU A 486 -3.17 25.00 4.92
N LEU A 487 -3.45 24.05 4.04
CA LEU A 487 -2.97 24.08 2.65
C LEU A 487 -3.80 25.02 1.76
N ILE A 488 -5.11 25.08 1.97
CA ILE A 488 -6.04 25.86 1.16
C ILE A 488 -6.36 27.14 1.93
N ASN A 489 -5.65 28.21 1.59
CA ASN A 489 -5.84 29.53 2.16
C ASN A 489 -5.53 30.61 1.11
N GLU A 490 -5.71 31.88 1.47
CA GLU A 490 -5.56 33.01 0.53
C GLU A 490 -4.12 33.22 0.02
N ASN A 491 -3.11 32.65 0.69
CA ASN A 491 -1.69 32.84 0.37
C ASN A 491 -1.09 31.69 -0.47
N THR A 492 -1.85 30.63 -0.74
CA THR A 492 -1.38 29.48 -1.51
C THR A 492 -2.02 29.47 -2.88
N LYS A 493 -1.29 28.99 -3.90
CA LYS A 493 -1.76 28.82 -5.26
C LYS A 493 -1.35 27.46 -5.77
N PHE A 494 -2.29 26.73 -6.36
CA PHE A 494 -2.03 25.44 -6.99
C PHE A 494 -2.25 25.51 -8.49
N THR A 495 -1.34 24.90 -9.25
CA THR A 495 -1.44 24.77 -10.70
C THR A 495 -1.92 23.38 -11.14
N HIS A 496 -1.84 22.38 -10.25
CA HIS A 496 -2.20 21.00 -10.53
C HIS A 496 -3.05 20.45 -9.38
N LEU A 497 -4.17 19.81 -9.71
CA LEU A 497 -5.07 19.21 -8.74
C LEU A 497 -5.35 17.74 -9.12
N TYR A 498 -5.07 16.83 -8.19
CA TYR A 498 -5.30 15.39 -8.34
C TYR A 498 -6.32 14.92 -7.31
N LEU A 499 -7.43 14.34 -7.77
CA LEU A 499 -8.52 13.89 -6.92
C LEU A 499 -8.66 12.36 -6.99
N PRO A 500 -8.48 11.63 -5.88
CA PRO A 500 -8.58 10.17 -5.86
C PRO A 500 -10.02 9.68 -6.03
N GLN A 501 -10.17 8.40 -6.36
CA GLN A 501 -11.47 7.77 -6.68
C GLN A 501 -12.56 7.97 -5.62
N ARG A 502 -12.18 8.00 -4.33
CA ARG A 502 -13.11 8.16 -3.19
C ARG A 502 -13.02 9.54 -2.54
N PHE A 503 -12.79 10.58 -3.33
CA PHE A 503 -12.73 11.95 -2.81
C PHE A 503 -14.13 12.49 -2.48
N ASP A 504 -14.36 12.78 -1.20
CA ASP A 504 -15.64 13.23 -0.65
C ASP A 504 -15.57 14.58 0.09
N TYR A 505 -14.44 15.29 0.00
CA TYR A 505 -14.21 16.55 0.69
C TYR A 505 -14.65 17.78 -0.11
N GLN A 506 -15.34 18.71 0.55
CA GLN A 506 -15.82 19.95 -0.06
C GLN A 506 -14.74 21.05 -0.01
N ILE A 507 -13.55 20.77 -0.57
CA ILE A 507 -12.39 21.68 -0.54
C ILE A 507 -12.69 23.07 -1.12
N TYR A 508 -13.63 23.17 -2.05
CA TYR A 508 -14.07 24.44 -2.64
C TYR A 508 -14.77 25.37 -1.63
N ARG A 509 -15.23 24.85 -0.47
CA ARG A 509 -15.86 25.64 0.59
C ARG A 509 -14.87 26.18 1.62
N ILE A 510 -13.61 25.78 1.56
CA ILE A 510 -12.60 26.25 2.51
C ILE A 510 -12.32 27.74 2.22
N PRO A 511 -12.25 28.60 3.25
CA PRO A 511 -11.89 30.00 3.07
C PRO A 511 -10.59 30.16 2.27
N GLY A 512 -10.60 30.99 1.22
CA GLY A 512 -9.45 31.15 0.31
C GLY A 512 -9.37 30.16 -0.85
N ALA A 513 -10.20 29.11 -0.90
CA ALA A 513 -10.17 28.11 -1.98
C ALA A 513 -10.29 28.70 -3.38
N LYS A 514 -11.14 29.73 -3.56
CA LYS A 514 -11.31 30.42 -4.85
C LYS A 514 -10.01 31.03 -5.36
N GLN A 515 -9.24 31.67 -4.48
CA GLN A 515 -7.94 32.24 -4.82
C GLN A 515 -6.89 31.14 -5.04
N CYS A 516 -6.98 30.08 -4.24
CA CYS A 516 -6.05 28.96 -4.28
C CYS A 516 -6.14 28.15 -5.58
N PHE A 517 -7.37 28.02 -6.11
CA PHE A 517 -7.71 27.18 -7.25
C PHE A 517 -7.91 27.96 -8.56
N SER A 518 -7.81 29.30 -8.52
CA SER A 518 -7.99 30.15 -9.71
C SER A 518 -6.99 29.86 -10.82
N ASP A 519 -5.80 29.37 -10.45
CA ASP A 519 -4.65 29.18 -11.34
C ASP A 519 -4.41 27.69 -11.66
N ILE A 520 -5.37 26.80 -11.35
CA ILE A 520 -5.29 25.39 -11.71
C ILE A 520 -5.30 25.27 -13.23
N VAL A 521 -4.21 24.73 -13.78
CA VAL A 521 -4.00 24.45 -15.19
C VAL A 521 -4.31 22.98 -15.49
N PHE A 522 -3.93 22.06 -14.59
CA PHE A 522 -4.16 20.62 -14.73
C PHE A 522 -5.11 20.10 -13.66
N LEU A 523 -6.12 19.34 -14.05
CA LEU A 523 -7.03 18.65 -13.14
C LEU A 523 -7.18 17.17 -13.53
N SER A 524 -6.89 16.27 -12.60
CA SER A 524 -7.11 14.83 -12.74
C SER A 524 -8.12 14.35 -11.70
N CYS A 525 -9.18 13.66 -12.14
CA CYS A 525 -10.23 13.19 -11.22
C CYS A 525 -11.00 11.97 -11.73
N TYR A 526 -11.63 11.24 -10.82
CA TYR A 526 -12.54 10.16 -11.17
C TYR A 526 -13.97 10.69 -11.38
N THR A 527 -14.66 10.18 -12.40
CA THR A 527 -16.06 10.53 -12.70
C THR A 527 -17.05 10.10 -11.63
N ARG A 528 -16.66 9.21 -10.70
CA ARG A 528 -17.49 8.77 -9.57
C ARG A 528 -17.49 9.75 -8.39
N ILE A 529 -16.65 10.79 -8.41
CA ILE A 529 -16.65 11.84 -7.38
C ILE A 529 -18.03 12.50 -7.33
N ASN A 530 -18.48 12.84 -6.12
CA ASN A 530 -19.80 13.41 -5.89
C ASN A 530 -20.06 14.68 -6.74
N ASP A 531 -21.23 14.77 -7.38
CA ASP A 531 -21.62 15.91 -8.22
C ASP A 531 -21.47 17.26 -7.52
N LYS A 532 -21.79 17.36 -6.23
CA LYS A 532 -21.67 18.63 -5.48
C LYS A 532 -20.22 19.10 -5.39
N ILE A 533 -19.26 18.19 -5.38
CA ILE A 533 -17.83 18.53 -5.35
C ILE A 533 -17.38 18.98 -6.74
N LEU A 534 -17.74 18.23 -7.78
CA LEU A 534 -17.38 18.57 -9.17
C LEU A 534 -17.99 19.90 -9.59
N ILE A 535 -19.25 20.16 -9.23
CA ILE A 535 -19.92 21.44 -9.49
C ILE A 535 -19.24 22.57 -8.72
N GLY A 536 -18.94 22.39 -7.43
CA GLY A 536 -18.23 23.41 -6.65
C GLY A 536 -16.82 23.70 -7.17
N LEU A 537 -16.11 22.68 -7.67
CA LEU A 537 -14.82 22.85 -8.34
C LEU A 537 -14.96 23.60 -9.67
N ALA A 538 -16.01 23.36 -10.44
CA ALA A 538 -16.27 24.10 -11.67
C ALA A 538 -16.44 25.61 -11.43
N GLU A 539 -16.92 26.02 -10.25
CA GLU A 539 -17.06 27.44 -9.90
C GLU A 539 -15.71 28.13 -9.61
N VAL A 540 -14.76 27.39 -9.03
CA VAL A 540 -13.48 27.94 -8.54
C VAL A 540 -12.29 27.66 -9.48
N CYS A 541 -12.33 26.58 -10.28
CA CYS A 541 -11.27 26.16 -11.19
C CYS A 541 -11.57 26.61 -12.64
N GLN A 542 -11.40 27.90 -12.95
CA GLN A 542 -11.77 28.44 -14.27
C GLN A 542 -10.64 28.44 -15.32
N SER A 543 -9.42 28.11 -14.91
CA SER A 543 -8.20 28.21 -15.74
C SER A 543 -7.70 26.86 -16.26
N ILE A 544 -8.49 25.79 -16.12
CA ILE A 544 -8.11 24.44 -16.52
C ILE A 544 -7.84 24.42 -18.03
N LYS A 545 -6.66 23.92 -18.40
CA LYS A 545 -6.24 23.66 -19.78
C LYS A 545 -6.00 22.17 -20.04
N GLU A 546 -5.71 21.41 -18.99
CA GLU A 546 -5.39 19.99 -19.07
C GLU A 546 -6.34 19.22 -18.14
N LEU A 547 -7.12 18.29 -18.70
CA LEU A 547 -8.16 17.55 -17.98
C LEU A 547 -7.98 16.05 -18.16
N GLU A 548 -7.80 15.34 -17.05
CA GLU A 548 -7.73 13.89 -17.01
C GLU A 548 -8.91 13.31 -16.21
N LEU A 549 -9.69 12.46 -16.87
CA LEU A 549 -10.86 11.84 -16.31
C LEU A 549 -10.69 10.32 -16.26
N PHE A 550 -10.76 9.77 -15.06
CA PHE A 550 -10.89 8.33 -14.86
C PHE A 550 -12.37 7.95 -14.84
N ILE A 551 -12.84 7.35 -15.92
CA ILE A 551 -14.23 6.97 -16.15
C ILE A 551 -14.47 5.57 -15.58
N GLU A 552 -15.46 5.41 -14.71
CA GLU A 552 -15.85 4.09 -14.19
C GLU A 552 -16.81 3.39 -15.15
N THR A 553 -16.88 2.06 -15.11
CA THR A 553 -17.82 1.30 -15.95
C THR A 553 -19.29 1.62 -15.62
N GLU A 554 -19.57 1.90 -14.35
CA GLU A 554 -20.90 2.23 -13.84
C GLU A 554 -20.85 3.36 -12.80
N LYS A 555 -22.01 3.99 -12.54
CA LYS A 555 -22.19 5.01 -11.48
C LYS A 555 -21.31 6.25 -11.67
N ASN A 556 -21.12 6.66 -12.92
CA ASN A 556 -20.50 7.94 -13.27
C ASN A 556 -21.43 9.10 -12.90
N ASN A 557 -20.86 10.16 -12.36
CA ASN A 557 -21.57 11.37 -11.97
C ASN A 557 -21.40 12.46 -13.05
N TYR A 558 -22.48 13.19 -13.34
CA TYR A 558 -22.56 14.11 -14.49
C TYR A 558 -22.02 15.52 -14.20
N GLY A 559 -21.62 15.80 -12.97
CA GLY A 559 -21.05 17.07 -12.53
C GLY A 559 -19.75 17.42 -13.24
N VAL A 560 -19.03 16.42 -13.76
CA VAL A 560 -17.85 16.64 -14.62
C VAL A 560 -18.19 17.44 -15.88
N ILE A 561 -19.42 17.34 -16.38
CA ILE A 561 -19.90 18.13 -17.52
C ILE A 561 -19.89 19.62 -17.18
N LYS A 562 -20.20 19.99 -15.93
CA LYS A 562 -20.11 21.39 -15.48
C LYS A 562 -18.67 21.88 -15.44
N LEU A 563 -17.73 21.02 -15.04
CA LEU A 563 -16.30 21.34 -15.05
C LEU A 563 -15.79 21.62 -16.48
N ILE A 564 -16.16 20.77 -17.45
CA ILE A 564 -15.82 20.95 -18.87
C ILE A 564 -16.40 22.27 -19.39
N ASN A 565 -17.66 22.55 -19.09
CA ASN A 565 -18.35 23.74 -19.58
C ASN A 565 -17.83 25.03 -18.95
N ALA A 566 -17.35 24.98 -17.70
CA ALA A 566 -16.79 26.13 -17.00
C ALA A 566 -15.33 26.43 -17.40
N SER A 567 -14.61 25.43 -17.90
CA SER A 567 -13.24 25.59 -18.39
C SER A 567 -13.23 26.47 -19.64
N LYS A 568 -12.35 27.47 -19.69
CA LYS A 568 -12.33 28.43 -20.82
C LYS A 568 -11.69 27.88 -22.09
N THR A 569 -10.60 27.10 -21.96
CA THR A 569 -9.84 26.57 -23.10
C THR A 569 -9.14 25.27 -22.73
N LEU A 570 -9.76 24.12 -23.01
CA LEU A 570 -9.10 22.82 -22.85
C LEU A 570 -8.18 22.55 -24.05
N ILE A 571 -6.93 22.17 -23.78
CA ILE A 571 -5.86 21.89 -24.74
C ILE A 571 -5.47 20.40 -24.69
N ASP A 572 -5.34 19.83 -23.49
CA ASP A 572 -5.06 18.40 -23.26
C ASP A 572 -6.28 17.77 -22.59
N VAL A 573 -6.84 16.71 -23.19
CA VAL A 573 -7.94 15.95 -22.60
C VAL A 573 -7.62 14.46 -22.63
N ARG A 574 -7.73 13.81 -21.47
CA ARG A 574 -7.48 12.36 -21.27
C ARG A 574 -8.73 11.70 -20.70
N LEU A 575 -9.31 10.77 -21.44
CA LEU A 575 -10.47 9.98 -21.04
C LEU A 575 -10.03 8.53 -20.81
N ILE A 576 -9.83 8.15 -19.55
CA ILE A 576 -9.26 6.86 -19.16
C ILE A 576 -10.34 6.03 -18.47
N THR A 577 -10.84 4.98 -19.12
CA THR A 577 -11.83 4.09 -18.54
C THR A 577 -11.16 3.01 -17.69
N ASN A 578 -11.57 2.92 -16.43
CA ASN A 578 -11.05 1.98 -15.45
C ASN A 578 -11.81 0.65 -15.54
N TYR A 579 -11.15 -0.39 -16.02
CA TYR A 579 -11.75 -1.73 -16.10
C TYR A 579 -11.42 -2.55 -14.86
N VAL A 580 -12.41 -3.25 -14.32
CA VAL A 580 -12.15 -4.35 -13.38
C VAL A 580 -11.53 -5.47 -14.19
N ILE A 581 -10.24 -5.74 -13.97
CA ILE A 581 -9.55 -6.90 -14.54
C ILE A 581 -10.18 -8.15 -13.91
N GLY A 582 -11.06 -8.83 -14.65
CA GLY A 582 -11.44 -10.21 -14.37
C GLY A 582 -10.29 -11.15 -14.72
N TYR A 583 -10.38 -12.41 -14.28
CA TYR A 583 -9.35 -13.44 -14.53
C TYR A 583 -9.06 -13.73 -16.02
N ASP A 584 -9.84 -13.17 -16.94
CA ASP A 584 -9.57 -13.20 -18.36
C ASP A 584 -8.88 -11.90 -18.80
N PHE A 585 -7.77 -12.00 -19.52
CA PHE A 585 -7.02 -10.89 -20.14
C PHE A 585 -7.84 -10.07 -21.17
N PHE A 586 -9.15 -10.28 -21.26
CA PHE A 586 -10.07 -9.59 -22.14
C PHE A 586 -10.91 -8.58 -21.35
N ILE A 587 -10.73 -7.30 -21.68
CA ILE A 587 -11.57 -6.21 -21.17
C ILE A 587 -13.01 -6.43 -21.68
N ASN A 588 -13.97 -6.57 -20.77
CA ASN A 588 -15.38 -6.72 -21.13
C ASN A 588 -16.06 -5.34 -21.27
N TYR A 589 -16.19 -4.87 -22.52
CA TYR A 589 -16.80 -3.58 -22.87
C TYR A 589 -18.34 -3.59 -22.80
N SER A 590 -18.98 -4.74 -22.55
CA SER A 590 -20.45 -4.83 -22.45
C SER A 590 -21.04 -4.02 -21.29
N ASN A 591 -20.21 -3.60 -20.34
CA ASN A 591 -20.61 -2.84 -19.15
C ASN A 591 -20.30 -1.34 -19.21
N ILE A 592 -19.99 -0.77 -20.39
CA ILE A 592 -19.73 0.68 -20.50
C ILE A 592 -21.04 1.47 -20.53
N ASP A 593 -21.09 2.54 -19.72
CA ASP A 593 -22.18 3.52 -19.76
C ASP A 593 -22.07 4.40 -21.04
N VAL A 594 -22.55 3.86 -22.16
CA VAL A 594 -22.55 4.53 -23.47
C VAL A 594 -23.22 5.90 -23.40
N ARG A 595 -24.28 6.06 -22.58
CA ARG A 595 -24.98 7.35 -22.44
C ARG A 595 -24.08 8.40 -21.81
N PHE A 596 -23.36 8.04 -20.75
CA PHE A 596 -22.41 8.94 -20.11
C PHE A 596 -21.31 9.38 -21.08
N HIS A 597 -20.69 8.43 -21.81
CA HIS A 597 -19.69 8.75 -22.83
C HIS A 597 -20.24 9.69 -23.91
N THR A 598 -21.44 9.42 -24.44
CA THR A 598 -22.06 10.29 -25.45
C THR A 598 -22.28 11.70 -24.93
N ILE A 599 -22.74 11.88 -23.69
CA ILE A 599 -22.94 13.20 -23.09
C ILE A 599 -21.61 13.92 -22.87
N LEU A 600 -20.59 13.19 -22.39
CA LEU A 600 -19.25 13.70 -22.17
C LEU A 600 -18.60 14.19 -23.47
N GLU A 601 -18.63 13.36 -24.51
CA GLU A 601 -18.07 13.66 -25.82
C GLU A 601 -18.80 14.85 -26.48
N ASN A 602 -20.14 14.87 -26.44
CA ASN A 602 -20.93 15.99 -26.95
C ASN A 602 -20.58 17.32 -26.26
N SER A 603 -20.29 17.28 -24.96
CA SER A 603 -19.86 18.47 -24.22
C SER A 603 -18.51 18.99 -24.70
N LEU A 604 -17.54 18.09 -24.91
CA LEU A 604 -16.22 18.45 -25.44
C LEU A 604 -16.33 19.01 -26.86
N MET A 605 -17.11 18.38 -27.74
CA MET A 605 -17.37 18.88 -29.10
C MET A 605 -17.98 20.28 -29.07
N LYS A 606 -18.96 20.52 -28.19
CA LYS A 606 -19.68 21.78 -28.13
C LYS A 606 -18.81 22.95 -27.68
N TYR A 607 -17.92 22.76 -26.71
CA TYR A 607 -17.19 23.86 -26.06
C TYR A 607 -15.69 23.93 -26.40
N HIS A 608 -15.06 22.80 -26.77
CA HIS A 608 -13.59 22.70 -26.85
C HIS A 608 -13.05 22.06 -28.15
N ALA A 609 -13.91 21.79 -29.14
CA ALA A 609 -13.50 21.14 -30.40
C ALA A 609 -12.31 21.83 -31.10
N ASN A 610 -12.31 23.17 -31.10
CA ASN A 610 -11.28 23.97 -31.77
C ASN A 610 -10.03 24.24 -30.91
N THR A 611 -10.03 23.89 -29.63
CA THR A 611 -8.92 24.23 -28.70
C THR A 611 -8.06 23.03 -28.35
N ILE A 612 -8.63 21.82 -28.35
CA ILE A 612 -7.95 20.57 -27.99
C ILE A 612 -6.85 20.27 -29.03
N GLN A 613 -5.63 20.10 -28.53
CA GLN A 613 -4.44 19.74 -29.32
C GLN A 613 -3.88 18.38 -28.93
N TYR A 614 -4.17 17.88 -27.72
CA TYR A 614 -3.84 16.53 -27.28
C TYR A 614 -5.12 15.82 -26.80
N PHE A 615 -5.35 14.61 -27.32
CA PHE A 615 -6.52 13.82 -26.94
C PHE A 615 -6.13 12.36 -26.71
N LYS A 616 -6.45 11.84 -25.52
CA LYS A 616 -6.26 10.43 -25.17
C LYS A 616 -7.60 9.80 -24.81
N MET A 617 -7.83 8.58 -25.31
CA MET A 617 -9.02 7.82 -24.94
C MET A 617 -8.75 6.32 -24.92
N THR A 618 -9.29 5.62 -23.91
CA THR A 618 -9.15 4.15 -23.78
C THR A 618 -10.41 3.36 -24.17
N THR A 619 -11.46 4.06 -24.61
CA THR A 619 -12.70 3.49 -25.14
C THR A 619 -12.91 3.95 -26.58
N PRO A 620 -13.64 3.20 -27.42
CA PRO A 620 -14.06 3.73 -28.71
C PRO A 620 -14.95 4.98 -28.53
N PRO A 621 -14.86 5.98 -29.42
CA PRO A 621 -15.74 7.14 -29.37
C PRO A 621 -17.18 6.72 -29.64
N THR A 622 -18.13 7.20 -28.84
CA THR A 622 -19.57 6.97 -29.07
C THR A 622 -20.19 7.99 -30.01
N THR A 623 -19.47 9.07 -30.31
CA THR A 623 -19.85 10.17 -31.21
C THR A 623 -18.77 10.45 -32.27
N GLU A 624 -18.97 11.46 -33.11
CA GLU A 624 -17.98 11.94 -34.09
C GLU A 624 -16.93 12.89 -33.48
N ILE A 625 -16.65 12.78 -32.17
CA ILE A 625 -15.75 13.70 -31.45
C ILE A 625 -14.41 13.88 -32.17
N LEU A 626 -13.77 12.81 -32.64
CA LEU A 626 -12.47 12.90 -33.30
C LEU A 626 -12.53 13.72 -34.59
N SER A 627 -13.61 13.61 -35.37
CA SER A 627 -13.80 14.41 -36.58
C SER A 627 -14.00 15.90 -36.29
N SER A 628 -14.42 16.26 -35.08
CA SER A 628 -14.56 17.65 -34.66
C SER A 628 -13.23 18.33 -34.24
N LEU A 629 -12.20 17.55 -33.90
CA LEU A 629 -10.93 18.04 -33.34
C LEU A 629 -9.92 18.43 -34.43
N VAL A 630 -10.27 19.41 -35.27
CA VAL A 630 -9.46 19.79 -36.45
C VAL A 630 -8.04 20.31 -36.13
N ASN A 631 -7.83 20.80 -34.91
CA ASN A 631 -6.55 21.32 -34.42
C ASN A 631 -5.73 20.29 -33.62
N LEU A 632 -6.16 19.03 -33.59
CA LEU A 632 -5.49 17.95 -32.85
C LEU A 632 -4.09 17.70 -33.42
N LYS A 633 -3.07 17.76 -32.55
CA LYS A 633 -1.67 17.50 -32.88
C LYS A 633 -1.20 16.14 -32.40
N GLU A 634 -1.74 15.65 -31.29
CA GLU A 634 -1.40 14.34 -30.73
C GLU A 634 -2.66 13.58 -30.32
N LEU A 635 -2.74 12.32 -30.74
CA LEU A 635 -3.83 11.40 -30.48
C LEU A 635 -3.29 10.10 -29.88
N GLU A 636 -3.81 9.71 -28.71
CA GLU A 636 -3.55 8.42 -28.09
C GLU A 636 -4.83 7.57 -27.98
N LEU A 637 -4.92 6.51 -28.77
CA LEU A 637 -6.05 5.57 -28.79
C LEU A 637 -5.65 4.24 -28.16
N SER A 638 -6.14 3.98 -26.95
CA SER A 638 -5.93 2.73 -26.22
C SER A 638 -7.19 1.85 -26.20
N VAL A 639 -7.73 1.51 -27.38
CA VAL A 639 -8.95 0.72 -27.58
C VAL A 639 -8.61 -0.75 -27.89
N ASN A 640 -8.65 -1.62 -26.87
CA ASN A 640 -8.34 -3.05 -27.01
C ASN A 640 -9.61 -3.88 -27.24
N ASN A 641 -10.06 -4.15 -28.48
CA ASN A 641 -10.95 -5.28 -28.78
C ASN A 641 -11.20 -5.50 -30.29
N GLN A 642 -11.28 -6.76 -30.73
CA GLN A 642 -11.75 -7.13 -32.08
C GLN A 642 -13.28 -7.07 -32.22
N ASN A 643 -14.04 -7.11 -31.11
CA ASN A 643 -15.50 -7.34 -31.13
C ASN A 643 -16.39 -6.09 -31.01
N ILE A 644 -15.85 -4.86 -30.95
CA ILE A 644 -16.67 -3.63 -30.79
C ILE A 644 -16.88 -2.93 -32.13
N LYS A 645 -18.09 -2.41 -32.39
CA LYS A 645 -18.32 -1.54 -33.56
C LYS A 645 -17.47 -0.28 -33.47
N LEU A 646 -16.58 -0.06 -34.45
CA LEU A 646 -15.67 1.11 -34.51
C LEU A 646 -16.14 2.12 -35.58
N ASN A 647 -17.45 2.20 -35.85
CA ASN A 647 -18.01 2.98 -36.95
C ASN A 647 -17.57 4.45 -36.91
N ASN A 648 -17.51 5.05 -35.71
CA ASN A 648 -17.08 6.44 -35.51
C ASN A 648 -15.56 6.66 -35.71
N LEU A 649 -14.79 5.60 -35.99
CA LEU A 649 -13.36 5.66 -36.29
C LEU A 649 -13.04 5.43 -37.78
N GLU A 650 -14.02 5.06 -38.61
CA GLU A 650 -13.76 4.67 -40.00
C GLU A 650 -13.47 5.89 -40.91
N ASN A 651 -14.11 7.04 -40.69
CA ASN A 651 -13.99 8.21 -41.58
C ASN A 651 -13.53 9.48 -40.85
N ILE A 652 -12.37 9.41 -40.20
CA ILE A 652 -11.82 10.54 -39.42
C ILE A 652 -10.87 11.39 -40.27
N PHE A 653 -11.04 12.71 -40.26
CA PHE A 653 -10.14 13.68 -40.90
C PHE A 653 -9.40 14.53 -39.86
N LEU A 654 -8.08 14.35 -39.75
CA LEU A 654 -7.22 14.99 -38.75
C LEU A 654 -5.98 15.62 -39.41
N PRO A 655 -6.14 16.72 -40.17
CA PRO A 655 -5.09 17.27 -41.02
C PRO A 655 -3.90 17.88 -40.26
N SER A 656 -4.07 18.14 -38.96
CA SER A 656 -3.05 18.73 -38.09
C SER A 656 -2.29 17.70 -37.25
N LEU A 657 -2.63 16.41 -37.37
CA LEU A 657 -2.13 15.37 -36.47
C LEU A 657 -0.66 15.03 -36.77
N GLN A 658 0.20 15.24 -35.78
CA GLN A 658 1.64 15.02 -35.88
C GLN A 658 2.06 13.73 -35.18
N ILE A 659 1.37 13.36 -34.09
CA ILE A 659 1.72 12.21 -33.26
C ILE A 659 0.51 11.29 -33.13
N LEU A 660 0.67 10.03 -33.52
CA LEU A 660 -0.32 8.98 -33.29
C LEU A 660 0.27 7.89 -32.40
N LYS A 661 -0.36 7.67 -31.25
CA LYS A 661 -0.14 6.52 -30.38
C LYS A 661 -1.40 5.65 -30.41
N SER A 662 -1.27 4.36 -30.68
CA SER A 662 -2.45 3.50 -30.82
C SER A 662 -2.19 2.08 -30.36
N ASN A 663 -3.22 1.41 -29.86
CA ASN A 663 -3.26 -0.05 -29.75
C ASN A 663 -4.50 -0.61 -30.49
N VAL A 664 -5.00 0.13 -31.50
CA VAL A 664 -6.16 -0.30 -32.29
C VAL A 664 -5.73 -1.41 -33.27
N VAL A 665 -6.45 -2.53 -33.27
CA VAL A 665 -6.12 -3.72 -34.06
C VAL A 665 -6.70 -3.70 -35.48
N ARG A 666 -7.76 -2.92 -35.72
CA ARG A 666 -8.40 -2.89 -37.05
C ARG A 666 -7.56 -2.10 -38.05
N VAL A 667 -6.91 -2.82 -38.96
CA VAL A 667 -6.07 -2.26 -40.03
C VAL A 667 -6.77 -1.16 -40.82
N GLN A 668 -8.05 -1.35 -41.17
CA GLN A 668 -8.77 -0.34 -41.96
C GLN A 668 -8.86 1.01 -41.23
N VAL A 669 -9.02 1.01 -39.90
CA VAL A 669 -9.05 2.23 -39.09
C VAL A 669 -7.69 2.92 -39.11
N LEU A 670 -6.59 2.16 -38.91
CA LEU A 670 -5.24 2.70 -38.98
C LEU A 670 -4.91 3.28 -40.36
N ARG A 671 -5.25 2.55 -41.44
CA ARG A 671 -5.06 3.00 -42.82
C ARG A 671 -5.77 4.32 -43.09
N ASN A 672 -7.03 4.43 -42.66
CA ASN A 672 -7.83 5.64 -42.84
C ASN A 672 -7.25 6.80 -42.02
N LEU A 673 -6.81 6.56 -40.79
CA LEU A 673 -6.11 7.57 -40.00
C LEU A 673 -4.85 8.06 -40.72
N PHE A 674 -3.99 7.18 -41.24
CA PHE A 674 -2.79 7.59 -41.97
C PHE A 674 -3.13 8.43 -43.21
N ALA A 675 -4.04 7.93 -44.06
CA ALA A 675 -4.44 8.62 -45.29
C ALA A 675 -5.02 10.01 -45.04
N ASN A 676 -5.76 10.18 -43.95
CA ASN A 676 -6.49 11.41 -43.64
C ASN A 676 -5.70 12.43 -42.80
N THR A 677 -4.39 12.22 -42.62
CA THR A 677 -3.47 13.22 -42.01
C THR A 677 -2.77 14.10 -43.04
N ASN A 678 -2.96 13.85 -44.35
CA ASN A 678 -2.29 14.61 -45.41
C ASN A 678 -0.76 14.68 -45.25
N GLY A 679 -0.15 13.61 -44.75
CA GLY A 679 1.30 13.50 -44.54
C GLY A 679 1.87 14.29 -43.37
N SER A 680 1.05 14.79 -42.43
CA SER A 680 1.50 15.57 -41.26
C SER A 680 2.15 14.74 -40.15
N LEU A 681 1.99 13.41 -40.16
CA LEU A 681 2.51 12.52 -39.12
C LEU A 681 4.05 12.50 -39.10
N ILE A 682 4.61 12.80 -37.92
CA ILE A 682 6.05 12.75 -37.62
C ILE A 682 6.39 11.64 -36.62
N LYS A 683 5.44 11.15 -35.83
CA LYS A 683 5.64 10.05 -34.88
C LYS A 683 4.45 9.10 -34.90
N ILE A 684 4.73 7.83 -35.12
CA ILE A 684 3.75 6.73 -35.06
C ILE A 684 4.23 5.73 -34.01
N SER A 685 3.34 5.35 -33.10
CA SER A 685 3.63 4.39 -32.05
C SER A 685 2.47 3.44 -31.84
N ILE A 686 2.62 2.21 -32.33
CA ILE A 686 1.61 1.16 -32.22
C ILE A 686 2.02 0.13 -31.15
N ASN A 687 1.15 -0.01 -30.14
CA ASN A 687 1.09 -1.05 -29.10
C ASN A 687 1.36 -2.47 -29.65
N ASP A 688 2.06 -3.31 -28.87
CA ASP A 688 2.29 -4.74 -29.13
C ASP A 688 0.98 -5.53 -29.08
N ILE A 689 0.28 -5.59 -30.23
CA ILE A 689 -0.91 -6.41 -30.38
C ILE A 689 -0.74 -7.29 -31.62
N PRO A 690 -0.82 -8.62 -31.45
CA PRO A 690 -0.74 -9.55 -32.57
C PRO A 690 -1.83 -9.26 -33.61
N HIS A 691 -1.40 -9.17 -34.86
CA HIS A 691 -2.25 -9.07 -36.04
C HIS A 691 -1.73 -10.02 -37.11
N SER A 692 -2.55 -10.33 -38.12
CA SER A 692 -2.19 -11.29 -39.17
C SER A 692 -1.02 -10.77 -40.04
N GLU A 693 -0.36 -11.67 -40.77
CA GLU A 693 0.69 -11.31 -41.74
C GLU A 693 0.18 -10.30 -42.79
N ILE A 694 -1.03 -10.54 -43.31
CA ILE A 694 -1.70 -9.67 -44.29
C ILE A 694 -1.94 -8.29 -43.71
N ASP A 695 -2.37 -8.23 -42.44
CA ASP A 695 -2.60 -7.00 -41.72
C ASP A 695 -1.30 -6.22 -41.48
N ASN A 696 -0.22 -6.92 -41.13
CA ASN A 696 1.09 -6.30 -40.86
C ASN A 696 1.62 -5.63 -42.12
N LYS A 697 1.64 -6.37 -43.23
CA LYS A 697 1.97 -5.87 -44.56
C LYS A 697 1.14 -4.64 -44.92
N SER A 698 -0.18 -4.72 -44.76
CA SER A 698 -1.10 -3.62 -45.08
C SER A 698 -0.86 -2.35 -44.24
N ILE A 699 -0.50 -2.50 -42.96
CA ILE A 699 -0.15 -1.37 -42.09
C ILE A 699 1.14 -0.71 -42.57
N VAL A 700 2.21 -1.49 -42.79
CA VAL A 700 3.51 -0.95 -43.23
C VAL A 700 3.39 -0.26 -44.58
N GLN A 701 2.62 -0.85 -45.51
CA GLN A 701 2.29 -0.26 -46.81
C GLN A 701 1.63 1.11 -46.70
N ALA A 702 0.62 1.22 -45.83
CA ALA A 702 -0.05 2.49 -45.63
C ALA A 702 0.87 3.55 -44.99
N ILE A 703 1.77 3.16 -44.08
CA ILE A 703 2.71 4.10 -43.47
C ILE A 703 3.62 4.72 -44.53
N TYR A 704 4.29 3.90 -45.35
CA TYR A 704 5.23 4.44 -46.34
C TYR A 704 4.51 5.18 -47.48
N GLN A 705 3.24 4.85 -47.75
CA GLN A 705 2.44 5.55 -48.76
C GLN A 705 1.96 6.93 -48.29
N TYR A 706 1.56 7.06 -47.02
CA TYR A 706 0.88 8.26 -46.53
C TYR A 706 1.70 9.13 -45.56
N CYS A 707 2.82 8.63 -45.02
CA CYS A 707 3.60 9.30 -43.97
C CYS A 707 5.06 9.62 -44.39
N PRO A 708 5.30 10.42 -45.45
CA PRO A 708 6.66 10.69 -45.93
C PRO A 708 7.52 11.49 -44.94
N ASN A 709 6.89 12.25 -44.03
CA ASN A 709 7.58 13.11 -43.05
C ASN A 709 7.88 12.39 -41.71
N LEU A 710 7.72 11.07 -41.65
CA LEU A 710 7.86 10.28 -40.44
C LEU A 710 9.30 10.35 -39.89
N LYS A 711 9.43 10.71 -38.61
CA LYS A 711 10.71 10.79 -37.88
C LYS A 711 10.89 9.66 -36.88
N TYR A 712 9.81 9.18 -36.30
CA TYR A 712 9.86 8.14 -35.26
C TYR A 712 8.79 7.10 -35.50
N LEU A 713 9.19 5.83 -35.59
CA LEU A 713 8.29 4.71 -35.81
C LEU A 713 8.49 3.65 -34.74
N LYS A 714 7.43 3.34 -34.00
CA LYS A 714 7.32 2.17 -33.15
C LYS A 714 6.22 1.26 -33.69
N LEU A 715 6.59 0.05 -34.10
CA LEU A 715 5.69 -0.91 -34.73
C LEU A 715 6.17 -2.35 -34.54
N MET A 716 5.22 -3.29 -34.44
CA MET A 716 5.47 -4.73 -34.53
C MET A 716 5.64 -5.14 -35.99
N PHE A 717 6.67 -5.92 -36.31
CA PHE A 717 6.91 -6.46 -37.65
C PHE A 717 6.90 -7.99 -37.63
N ARG A 718 6.34 -8.58 -38.68
CA ARG A 718 6.46 -10.01 -39.00
C ARG A 718 7.47 -10.19 -40.15
N ASN A 719 8.08 -11.36 -40.23
CA ASN A 719 9.09 -11.68 -41.26
C ASN A 719 8.62 -11.40 -42.68
N GLU A 720 7.35 -11.69 -42.96
CA GLU A 720 6.74 -11.55 -44.28
C GLU A 720 6.65 -10.09 -44.75
N SER A 721 6.85 -9.12 -43.83
CA SER A 721 6.79 -7.68 -44.11
C SER A 721 8.17 -7.02 -44.23
N ILE A 722 9.26 -7.80 -44.32
CA ILE A 722 10.63 -7.27 -44.50
C ILE A 722 10.75 -6.43 -45.79
N LEU A 723 10.13 -6.86 -46.90
CA LEU A 723 10.14 -6.11 -48.15
C LEU A 723 9.41 -4.77 -48.03
N GLU A 724 8.28 -4.75 -47.32
CA GLU A 724 7.55 -3.52 -47.03
C GLU A 724 8.32 -2.59 -46.10
N LEU A 725 9.07 -3.14 -45.13
CA LEU A 725 9.96 -2.36 -44.27
C LEU A 725 11.09 -1.71 -45.08
N GLU A 726 11.67 -2.42 -46.06
CA GLU A 726 12.64 -1.83 -46.97
C GLU A 726 12.02 -0.64 -47.74
N GLN A 727 10.82 -0.80 -48.29
CA GLN A 727 10.09 0.30 -48.93
C GLN A 727 9.83 1.46 -47.95
N LEU A 728 9.55 1.17 -46.69
CA LEU A 728 9.38 2.19 -45.66
C LEU A 728 10.65 3.00 -45.44
N LEU A 729 11.81 2.36 -45.32
CA LEU A 729 13.08 3.06 -45.14
C LEU A 729 13.45 3.90 -46.37
N ILE A 730 13.14 3.42 -47.57
CA ILE A 730 13.36 4.16 -48.82
C ILE A 730 12.44 5.38 -48.94
N ASN A 731 11.18 5.28 -48.51
CA ASN A 731 10.22 6.39 -48.67
C ASN A 731 10.24 7.38 -47.48
N CYS A 732 10.56 6.95 -46.26
CA CYS A 732 10.57 7.78 -45.05
C CYS A 732 11.98 8.32 -44.75
N GLN A 733 12.52 9.18 -45.61
CA GLN A 733 13.90 9.69 -45.50
C GLN A 733 14.20 10.57 -44.27
N TYR A 734 13.15 11.03 -43.56
CA TYR A 734 13.28 11.77 -42.31
C TYR A 734 13.36 10.90 -41.06
N LEU A 735 13.29 9.57 -41.21
CA LEU A 735 13.28 8.64 -40.09
C LEU A 735 14.59 8.77 -39.29
N ASN A 736 14.44 9.07 -38.00
CA ASN A 736 15.52 9.24 -37.03
C ASN A 736 15.55 8.11 -36.01
N GLY A 737 14.38 7.60 -35.63
CA GLY A 737 14.26 6.48 -34.71
C GLY A 737 13.29 5.40 -35.13
N LEU A 738 13.73 4.15 -34.95
CA LEU A 738 12.97 2.94 -35.21
C LEU A 738 12.96 2.08 -33.94
N TYR A 739 11.77 1.87 -33.40
CA TYR A 739 11.52 0.89 -32.34
C TYR A 739 10.80 -0.29 -32.98
N PHE A 740 11.56 -1.37 -33.08
CA PHE A 740 11.22 -2.62 -33.68
C PHE A 740 10.79 -3.65 -32.61
N PHE A 741 9.63 -4.25 -32.81
CA PHE A 741 9.14 -5.40 -32.04
C PHE A 741 8.96 -6.60 -32.98
N ALA A 742 9.64 -7.71 -32.69
CA ALA A 742 9.42 -8.99 -33.38
C ALA A 742 8.51 -9.91 -32.56
N ILE A 743 7.74 -10.73 -33.26
CA ILE A 743 6.99 -11.86 -32.69
C ILE A 743 7.34 -13.14 -33.47
N GLU A 744 7.15 -14.30 -32.86
CA GLU A 744 7.37 -15.61 -33.50
C GLU A 744 8.84 -15.85 -33.90
N THR A 745 9.12 -16.53 -35.01
CA THR A 745 10.49 -16.64 -35.55
C THR A 745 10.76 -15.45 -36.46
N PHE A 746 11.81 -14.66 -36.19
CA PHE A 746 12.15 -13.47 -36.96
C PHE A 746 13.60 -13.52 -37.47
N ASP A 747 13.81 -13.26 -38.77
CA ASP A 747 15.12 -13.29 -39.42
C ASP A 747 15.90 -11.98 -39.13
N TRP A 748 16.62 -11.99 -38.02
CA TRP A 748 17.44 -10.85 -37.58
C TRP A 748 18.59 -10.53 -38.54
N ASP A 749 19.17 -11.53 -39.20
CA ASP A 749 20.27 -11.34 -40.16
C ASP A 749 19.80 -10.54 -41.37
N GLU A 750 18.66 -10.93 -41.93
CA GLU A 750 18.06 -10.24 -43.07
C GLU A 750 17.63 -8.82 -42.72
N LEU A 751 17.05 -8.61 -41.53
CA LEU A 751 16.73 -7.26 -41.04
C LEU A 751 17.98 -6.39 -40.94
N PHE A 752 19.04 -6.86 -40.29
CA PHE A 752 20.26 -6.08 -40.12
C PHE A 752 20.94 -5.80 -41.46
N ARG A 753 21.00 -6.78 -42.36
CA ARG A 753 21.49 -6.58 -43.74
C ARG A 753 20.69 -5.48 -44.43
N MET A 754 19.36 -5.56 -44.40
CA MET A 754 18.47 -4.58 -45.01
C MET A 754 18.64 -3.18 -44.37
N LEU A 755 18.74 -3.09 -43.04
CA LEU A 755 18.99 -1.82 -42.35
C LEU A 755 20.31 -1.17 -42.81
N THR A 756 21.38 -1.93 -43.04
CA THR A 756 22.66 -1.37 -43.50
C THR A 756 22.62 -0.81 -44.92
N ILE A 757 21.74 -1.34 -45.77
CA ILE A 757 21.63 -0.96 -47.18
C ILE A 757 20.61 0.17 -47.34
N SER A 758 19.43 0.02 -46.76
CA SER A 758 18.24 0.80 -47.13
C SER A 758 17.88 1.88 -46.10
N SER A 759 18.52 1.90 -44.92
CA SER A 759 18.24 2.94 -43.90
C SER A 759 18.67 4.34 -44.34
N PRO A 760 17.85 5.37 -44.08
CA PRO A 760 18.22 6.75 -44.35
C PRO A 760 19.37 7.21 -43.45
N THR A 761 20.13 8.20 -43.89
CA THR A 761 21.34 8.69 -43.19
C THR A 761 21.06 9.30 -41.81
N ASN A 762 19.82 9.72 -41.58
CA ASN A 762 19.37 10.31 -40.32
C ASN A 762 18.95 9.26 -39.27
N LEU A 763 18.79 7.99 -39.65
CA LEU A 763 18.33 6.94 -38.75
C LEU A 763 19.48 6.51 -37.83
N ILE A 764 19.41 6.90 -36.56
CA ILE A 764 20.47 6.65 -35.57
C ILE A 764 19.94 6.07 -34.26
N LYS A 765 18.62 6.12 -34.02
CA LYS A 765 18.00 5.59 -32.79
C LYS A 765 17.37 4.24 -33.08
N PHE A 766 17.94 3.18 -32.54
CA PHE A 766 17.40 1.83 -32.68
C PHE A 766 16.99 1.28 -31.34
N LYS A 767 15.79 0.68 -31.32
CA LYS A 767 15.37 -0.17 -30.24
C LYS A 767 14.84 -1.48 -30.77
N PHE A 768 15.44 -2.58 -30.33
CA PHE A 768 15.02 -3.93 -30.71
C PHE A 768 14.48 -4.62 -29.46
N ASN A 769 13.21 -5.05 -29.52
CA ASN A 769 12.58 -5.81 -28.46
C ASN A 769 12.16 -7.18 -28.97
N ASP A 770 12.65 -8.21 -28.28
CA ASP A 770 12.60 -9.62 -28.70
C ASP A 770 11.78 -10.49 -27.73
N VAL A 771 11.05 -9.86 -26.78
CA VAL A 771 10.38 -10.54 -25.66
C VAL A 771 9.40 -11.66 -26.06
N LEU A 772 8.91 -11.67 -27.31
CA LEU A 772 7.95 -12.66 -27.82
C LEU A 772 8.48 -13.54 -28.96
N SER A 773 9.76 -13.43 -29.32
CA SER A 773 10.36 -14.29 -30.34
C SER A 773 11.06 -15.51 -29.72
N HIS A 774 11.12 -16.61 -30.46
CA HIS A 774 11.82 -17.82 -30.03
C HIS A 774 13.31 -17.83 -30.44
N GLU A 775 13.74 -16.90 -31.28
CA GLU A 775 15.10 -16.80 -31.81
C GLU A 775 15.80 -15.56 -31.28
N LYS A 776 16.84 -15.80 -30.46
CA LYS A 776 17.65 -14.73 -29.90
C LYS A 776 18.48 -14.06 -30.99
N ILE A 777 18.72 -12.77 -30.84
CA ILE A 777 19.72 -12.07 -31.66
C ILE A 777 21.11 -12.66 -31.40
N MET A 778 21.76 -13.21 -32.43
CA MET A 778 23.10 -13.78 -32.33
C MET A 778 24.19 -12.67 -32.29
N PRO A 779 25.27 -12.82 -31.51
CA PRO A 779 26.38 -11.85 -31.48
C PRO A 779 26.99 -11.59 -32.85
N GLU A 780 27.11 -12.61 -33.70
CA GLU A 780 27.67 -12.51 -35.05
C GLU A 780 26.84 -11.59 -35.95
N SER A 781 25.51 -11.65 -35.85
CA SER A 781 24.56 -10.81 -36.59
C SER A 781 24.70 -9.34 -36.21
N ILE A 782 24.75 -9.04 -34.90
CA ILE A 782 24.98 -7.68 -34.40
C ILE A 782 26.36 -7.17 -34.80
N LYS A 783 27.38 -8.02 -34.73
CA LYS A 783 28.73 -7.65 -35.15
C LYS A 783 28.76 -7.24 -36.62
N LEU A 784 28.19 -8.07 -37.50
CA LEU A 784 28.10 -7.79 -38.93
C LEU A 784 27.32 -6.50 -39.21
N PHE A 785 26.22 -6.28 -38.49
CA PHE A 785 25.45 -5.04 -38.54
C PHE A 785 26.31 -3.81 -38.22
N LEU A 786 27.02 -3.84 -37.09
CA LEU A 786 27.85 -2.72 -36.61
C LEU A 786 29.08 -2.48 -37.51
N ASP A 787 29.70 -3.54 -38.03
CA ASP A 787 30.79 -3.43 -39.00
C ASP A 787 30.33 -2.76 -40.29
N ASN A 788 29.14 -3.12 -40.78
CA ASN A 788 28.54 -2.50 -41.97
C ASN A 788 27.96 -1.10 -41.69
N TRP A 789 27.88 -0.68 -40.42
CA TRP A 789 27.46 0.67 -40.04
C TRP A 789 28.62 1.67 -40.01
N ARG A 790 29.87 1.22 -40.18
CA ARG A 790 31.05 2.08 -40.23
C ARG A 790 30.90 3.18 -41.29
N GLY A 791 31.29 4.40 -40.94
CA GLY A 791 31.18 5.58 -41.81
C GLY A 791 29.81 6.27 -41.81
N ARG A 792 28.81 5.73 -41.09
CA ARG A 792 27.54 6.41 -40.80
C ARG A 792 27.61 7.14 -39.45
N ASN A 793 26.55 7.89 -39.13
CA ASN A 793 26.42 8.52 -37.82
C ASN A 793 26.34 7.47 -36.69
N PRO A 794 26.96 7.72 -35.53
CA PRO A 794 26.95 6.80 -34.39
C PRO A 794 25.55 6.46 -33.88
N ILE A 795 25.35 5.20 -33.50
CA ILE A 795 24.05 4.65 -33.08
C ILE A 795 23.75 4.94 -31.60
N LEU A 796 22.48 5.23 -31.30
CA LEU A 796 21.87 5.12 -29.98
C LEU A 796 21.05 3.82 -29.95
N LEU A 797 21.54 2.82 -29.22
CA LEU A 797 21.03 1.45 -29.26
C LEU A 797 20.37 1.05 -27.93
N GLN A 798 19.19 0.43 -28.00
CA GLN A 798 18.57 -0.24 -26.86
C GLN A 798 18.05 -1.61 -27.28
N PHE A 799 18.47 -2.67 -26.59
CA PHE A 799 17.89 -4.00 -26.73
C PHE A 799 18.13 -4.81 -25.46
N ASP A 800 17.58 -6.02 -25.39
CA ASP A 800 17.67 -6.91 -24.25
C ASP A 800 18.70 -8.03 -24.49
N PRO A 801 19.90 -7.96 -23.89
CA PRO A 801 20.92 -9.01 -24.01
C PRO A 801 20.62 -10.16 -23.03
N TYR A 802 19.50 -10.87 -23.18
CA TYR A 802 19.13 -11.94 -22.24
C TYR A 802 20.10 -13.14 -22.34
N GLY A 803 21.07 -13.18 -21.43
CA GLY A 803 21.94 -14.35 -21.18
C GLY A 803 23.20 -14.46 -22.04
N CYS A 804 23.66 -13.37 -22.67
CA CYS A 804 24.88 -13.39 -23.49
C CYS A 804 25.87 -12.32 -23.00
N ALA A 805 26.83 -12.70 -22.16
CA ALA A 805 27.87 -11.80 -21.64
C ALA A 805 28.75 -11.25 -22.78
N ASP A 806 29.04 -12.09 -23.77
CA ASP A 806 29.86 -11.76 -24.96
C ASP A 806 29.32 -10.56 -25.74
N LEU A 807 28.00 -10.34 -25.69
CA LEU A 807 27.31 -9.30 -26.43
C LEU A 807 27.45 -7.93 -25.74
N ILE A 808 27.62 -7.89 -24.42
CA ILE A 808 27.94 -6.67 -23.67
C ILE A 808 29.38 -6.23 -23.97
N ASP A 809 30.32 -7.18 -23.97
CA ASP A 809 31.73 -6.91 -24.27
C ASP A 809 31.91 -6.40 -25.70
N LEU A 810 31.19 -7.02 -26.67
CA LEU A 810 31.11 -6.56 -28.05
C LEU A 810 30.65 -5.10 -28.13
N ILE A 811 29.59 -4.73 -27.43
CA ILE A 811 29.06 -3.36 -27.44
C ILE A 811 30.06 -2.35 -26.87
N GLU A 812 30.78 -2.70 -25.80
CA GLU A 812 31.82 -1.84 -25.24
C GLU A 812 33.01 -1.65 -26.19
N GLU A 813 33.33 -2.61 -27.05
CA GLU A 813 34.28 -2.45 -28.15
C GLU A 813 33.79 -1.41 -29.17
N TYR A 814 32.57 -1.57 -29.68
CA TYR A 814 32.00 -0.63 -30.67
C TYR A 814 31.69 0.76 -30.09
N LYS A 815 31.56 0.91 -28.77
CA LYS A 815 31.52 2.22 -28.10
C LYS A 815 32.87 2.92 -28.16
N LYS A 816 33.98 2.20 -27.97
CA LYS A 816 35.35 2.76 -28.08
C LYS A 816 35.67 3.18 -29.51
N GLU A 817 35.13 2.48 -30.50
CA GLU A 817 35.25 2.84 -31.92
C GLU A 817 34.30 3.98 -32.35
N GLU A 818 33.54 4.56 -31.42
CA GLU A 818 32.53 5.60 -31.68
C GLU A 818 31.41 5.19 -32.65
N ILE A 819 31.24 3.89 -32.93
CA ILE A 819 30.14 3.37 -33.76
C ILE A 819 28.83 3.35 -32.95
N ILE A 820 28.91 3.03 -31.65
CA ILE A 820 27.81 3.16 -30.70
C ILE A 820 28.07 4.35 -29.79
N ARG A 821 27.20 5.36 -29.84
CA ARG A 821 27.28 6.55 -28.97
C ARG A 821 26.69 6.31 -27.59
N LYS A 822 25.61 5.55 -27.51
CA LYS A 822 24.94 5.21 -26.24
C LYS A 822 24.28 3.84 -26.37
N PHE A 823 24.37 3.07 -25.30
CA PHE A 823 23.68 1.80 -25.16
C PHE A 823 22.98 1.74 -23.81
N ASP A 824 21.68 1.43 -23.81
CA ASP A 824 20.86 1.23 -22.61
C ASP A 824 20.21 -0.16 -22.64
N ASN A 825 20.31 -0.91 -21.53
CA ASN A 825 19.64 -2.21 -21.38
C ASN A 825 18.14 -2.02 -21.05
N LEU A 826 17.27 -2.84 -21.64
CA LEU A 826 15.82 -2.87 -21.41
C LEU A 826 15.40 -3.23 -19.96
N HIS A 827 16.27 -3.85 -19.14
CA HIS A 827 15.90 -4.40 -17.82
C HIS A 827 16.02 -3.49 -16.58
N GLY A 828 16.13 -2.17 -16.74
CA GLY A 828 16.02 -1.21 -15.62
C GLY A 828 14.59 -0.69 -15.45
N ASN A 829 14.14 -0.42 -14.21
CA ASN A 829 12.88 0.28 -13.88
C ASN A 829 12.76 1.73 -14.45
N PHE A 830 13.50 2.07 -15.49
CA PHE A 830 13.44 3.32 -16.23
C PHE A 830 12.66 3.08 -17.52
N HIS A 831 11.33 3.24 -17.46
CA HIS A 831 10.55 3.47 -18.67
C HIS A 831 10.89 4.87 -19.19
N PHE A 832 11.98 5.02 -19.93
CA PHE A 832 12.13 6.19 -20.80
C PHE A 832 10.95 6.21 -21.77
N GLY A 833 10.41 7.39 -22.09
CA GLY A 833 9.45 7.52 -23.17
C GLY A 833 10.05 7.02 -24.49
N ASP A 834 9.23 6.48 -25.38
CA ASP A 834 9.69 5.99 -26.68
C ASP A 834 10.52 7.07 -27.40
N PHE A 835 11.79 6.75 -27.71
CA PHE A 835 12.79 7.61 -28.38
C PHE A 835 13.41 8.76 -27.55
N GLU A 836 13.17 8.82 -26.24
CA GLU A 836 13.66 9.87 -25.31
C GLU A 836 15.06 9.59 -24.70
N TRP A 837 15.85 8.71 -25.33
CA TRP A 837 17.18 8.28 -24.85
C TRP A 837 18.36 9.08 -25.40
#